data_AF-A0A6L4U6W8-F1
#
_entry.id   AF-A0A6L4U6W8-F1
#
_cell.length_a   1.000
_cell.length_b   1.000
_cell.length_c   1.000
_cell.angle_alpha   90.00
_cell.angle_beta   90.00
_cell.angle_gamma   90.00
#
_symmetry.space_group_name_H-M   'P 1'
#
loop_
_entity.id
_entity.type
_entity.pdbx_description
1 polymer ?
#
loop_
_entity_poly.entity_id
_entity_poly.type
_entity_poly.pdbx_seq_one_letter_code
_entity_poly.pdbx_strand_id
1 'polypeptide(L)'
;MNQQEQSTKRAAIFQDTINGTNDPTPWPVTMWASSGDTIWTAGTARTAGEDSVGMIYGPGETIVHRNTIAGDTTRATESFAIRPADGQSPMDAMLAGIEQWNHRHPDRWDTVTTPGEYRMMDPTTGRQLPMGWSASLAAAASAAGRLDPDLLQASLMQNAVEHEPRPCVFFLEDNGYDLMVFSWHRNQQGLFDAMSFKHLQYDDLSMQVTTISHSEDMSEPFPAKTMSDGELLTQSRVYRDEYQHWREQDGGTVAQGMTGRVMRSGLLKPGLEQKPLLNLNDGRRAPDWDEFTDQAAISILQGQPISPTPALPQQEQPAQATDPAAATQTPARTAATTKQVWPNAWVANRLAHTYTLHAKDGRDWPKMIVGLPRGTAIDDKDLTGWATDMFMSGKNQRQKNEGRAVNIRFRPGTPVELFTGRGTERRTMQVDPQTLVQAIIDAQKRNRDAEESLDTASVELASKTVEESWPQIERMQGRFTEYQRAGTYKPSVAMKWARRLVDRTAGADEGRWTSRQRRQAAGLLIQELAGAQEPTQDRDKTPTQPTVEQDAEATGTPRETEPTKETEQGRDHDEAGSPAADPGAKAEPPETTRRDDPERRHTDLKSTLDRFHTRLRENLDGLNTATPAPGIDRNHGQRKTL
;
A
#
# COMPACT_ATOMS: atom_id res chain seq x y z
N MET A 1 0.80 12.49 -20.97
CA MET A 1 0.36 11.69 -22.14
C MET A 1 0.77 12.35 -23.44
N ASN A 2 1.10 11.55 -24.46
CA ASN A 2 1.33 11.99 -25.84
C ASN A 2 0.02 12.04 -26.67
N GLN A 3 0.10 12.52 -27.93
CA GLN A 3 -1.08 12.72 -28.79
C GLN A 3 -1.81 11.41 -29.18
N GLN A 4 -1.11 10.29 -29.27
CA GLN A 4 -1.71 8.98 -29.58
C GLN A 4 -2.48 8.46 -28.35
N GLU A 5 -1.87 8.53 -27.17
CA GLU A 5 -2.50 8.18 -25.89
C GLU A 5 -3.77 9.02 -25.65
N GLN A 6 -3.73 10.33 -25.93
CA GLN A 6 -4.90 11.21 -25.83
C GLN A 6 -6.01 10.84 -26.82
N SER A 7 -5.66 10.27 -27.97
CA SER A 7 -6.61 9.83 -29.00
C SER A 7 -7.27 8.49 -28.60
N THR A 8 -6.53 7.59 -27.97
CA THR A 8 -7.05 6.36 -27.35
C THR A 8 -7.95 6.68 -26.13
N LYS A 9 -7.54 7.59 -25.22
CA LYS A 9 -8.36 8.06 -24.08
C LYS A 9 -9.70 8.65 -24.55
N ARG A 10 -9.66 9.56 -25.52
CA ARG A 10 -10.85 10.16 -26.17
C ARG A 10 -11.82 9.13 -26.72
N ALA A 11 -11.33 8.13 -27.46
CA ALA A 11 -12.17 7.06 -28.00
C ALA A 11 -12.80 6.19 -26.89
N ALA A 12 -12.07 5.94 -25.80
CA ALA A 12 -12.60 5.21 -24.65
C ALA A 12 -13.65 6.00 -23.85
N ILE A 13 -13.47 7.32 -23.70
CA ILE A 13 -14.47 8.23 -23.09
C ILE A 13 -15.74 8.30 -23.94
N PHE A 14 -15.60 8.42 -25.27
CA PHE A 14 -16.72 8.37 -26.21
C PHE A 14 -17.46 7.03 -26.16
N GLN A 15 -16.74 5.90 -26.00
CA GLN A 15 -17.38 4.60 -25.81
C GLN A 15 -18.19 4.53 -24.50
N ASP A 16 -17.73 5.14 -23.40
CA ASP A 16 -18.53 5.25 -22.16
C ASP A 16 -19.81 6.07 -22.39
N THR A 17 -19.75 7.18 -23.14
CA THR A 17 -20.93 8.00 -23.48
C THR A 17 -21.91 7.22 -24.35
N ILE A 18 -21.45 6.56 -25.43
CA ILE A 18 -22.30 5.74 -26.31
C ILE A 18 -22.98 4.59 -25.54
N ASN A 19 -22.30 4.03 -24.54
CA ASN A 19 -22.84 2.96 -23.70
C ASN A 19 -23.69 3.46 -22.53
N GLY A 20 -24.02 4.76 -22.46
CA GLY A 20 -24.88 5.32 -21.42
C GLY A 20 -24.24 5.43 -20.04
N THR A 21 -22.90 5.36 -19.94
CA THR A 21 -22.16 5.54 -18.68
C THR A 21 -21.96 7.03 -18.36
N ASN A 22 -21.64 7.83 -19.38
CA ASN A 22 -21.44 9.29 -19.27
C ASN A 22 -22.58 10.11 -19.88
N ASP A 23 -23.59 9.46 -20.46
CA ASP A 23 -24.74 10.14 -21.09
C ASP A 23 -25.91 10.21 -20.10
N PRO A 24 -26.46 11.40 -19.78
CA PRO A 24 -27.62 11.54 -18.91
C PRO A 24 -28.95 11.01 -19.48
N THR A 25 -29.00 10.49 -20.73
CA THR A 25 -30.22 9.90 -21.30
C THR A 25 -30.75 8.70 -20.49
N PRO A 26 -32.05 8.68 -20.10
CA PRO A 26 -32.65 7.53 -19.42
C PRO A 26 -33.11 6.41 -20.38
N TRP A 27 -32.81 6.52 -21.67
CA TRP A 27 -33.04 5.50 -22.70
C TRP A 27 -31.74 5.19 -23.45
N PRO A 28 -31.63 4.02 -24.11
CA PRO A 28 -30.38 3.64 -24.73
C PRO A 28 -30.08 4.46 -25.99
N VAL A 29 -28.79 4.78 -26.18
CA VAL A 29 -28.27 5.39 -27.42
C VAL A 29 -28.39 4.39 -28.56
N THR A 30 -28.91 4.85 -29.71
CA THR A 30 -29.08 4.05 -30.94
C THR A 30 -28.20 4.54 -32.08
N MET A 31 -27.68 5.77 -32.01
CA MET A 31 -26.80 6.37 -33.03
C MET A 31 -25.83 7.34 -32.36
N TRP A 32 -24.65 7.52 -32.96
CA TRP A 32 -23.71 8.56 -32.53
C TRP A 32 -22.94 9.16 -33.71
N ALA A 33 -22.44 10.39 -33.52
CA ALA A 33 -21.51 11.07 -34.40
C ALA A 33 -20.46 11.82 -33.55
N SER A 34 -19.24 12.08 -34.02
CA SER A 34 -18.24 12.83 -33.24
C SER A 34 -17.33 13.71 -34.09
N SER A 35 -16.81 14.78 -33.48
CA SER A 35 -15.77 15.63 -34.05
C SER A 35 -14.95 16.30 -32.95
N GLY A 36 -13.62 16.18 -33.00
CA GLY A 36 -12.73 16.69 -31.97
C GLY A 36 -13.06 16.12 -30.58
N ASP A 37 -13.27 16.99 -29.59
CA ASP A 37 -13.65 16.64 -28.20
C ASP A 37 -15.18 16.52 -28.00
N THR A 38 -15.96 16.63 -29.08
CA THR A 38 -17.43 16.56 -29.05
C THR A 38 -17.93 15.24 -29.62
N ILE A 39 -18.89 14.62 -28.94
CA ILE A 39 -19.69 13.51 -29.42
C ILE A 39 -21.17 13.89 -29.34
N TRP A 40 -21.93 13.57 -30.38
CA TRP A 40 -23.38 13.60 -30.39
C TRP A 40 -23.87 12.16 -30.24
N THR A 41 -24.74 11.94 -29.26
CA THR A 41 -25.43 10.67 -29.03
C THR A 41 -26.92 10.89 -29.28
N ALA A 42 -27.62 9.90 -29.82
CA ALA A 42 -29.03 10.00 -30.10
C ALA A 42 -29.79 8.76 -29.65
N GLY A 43 -31.01 8.97 -29.13
CA GLY A 43 -31.90 7.89 -28.72
C GLY A 43 -33.36 8.34 -28.67
N THR A 44 -34.27 7.38 -28.71
CA THR A 44 -35.72 7.64 -28.77
C THR A 44 -36.35 7.65 -27.38
N ALA A 45 -36.96 8.78 -27.01
CA ALA A 45 -37.65 8.98 -25.75
C ALA A 45 -38.83 8.01 -25.60
N ARG A 46 -38.87 7.26 -24.49
CA ARG A 46 -39.97 6.31 -24.18
C ARG A 46 -41.12 6.94 -23.42
N THR A 47 -40.89 8.09 -22.81
CA THR A 47 -41.84 8.87 -22.01
C THR A 47 -41.65 10.36 -22.29
N ALA A 48 -42.62 11.19 -21.92
CA ALA A 48 -42.40 12.63 -21.86
C ALA A 48 -41.41 13.00 -20.74
N GLY A 49 -40.75 14.14 -20.84
CA GLY A 49 -39.84 14.64 -19.81
C GLY A 49 -39.07 15.88 -20.23
N GLU A 50 -38.06 16.21 -19.42
CA GLU A 50 -37.10 17.29 -19.62
C GLU A 50 -35.70 16.72 -19.34
N ASP A 51 -34.71 17.06 -20.16
CA ASP A 51 -33.35 16.53 -20.00
C ASP A 51 -32.44 17.44 -19.15
N SER A 52 -31.20 16.99 -18.93
CA SER A 52 -30.20 17.72 -18.12
C SER A 52 -29.78 19.10 -18.66
N VAL A 53 -30.20 19.47 -19.88
CA VAL A 53 -29.92 20.77 -20.51
C VAL A 53 -31.19 21.59 -20.77
N GLY A 54 -32.34 21.14 -20.26
CA GLY A 54 -33.62 21.87 -20.30
C GLY A 54 -34.47 21.65 -21.55
N MET A 55 -34.15 20.66 -22.38
CA MET A 55 -34.98 20.33 -23.55
C MET A 55 -36.16 19.45 -23.14
N ILE A 56 -37.37 19.93 -23.43
CA ILE A 56 -38.62 19.19 -23.22
C ILE A 56 -38.86 18.26 -24.41
N TYR A 57 -39.19 16.99 -24.14
CA TYR A 57 -39.42 15.96 -25.15
C TYR A 57 -40.70 15.15 -24.87
N GLY A 58 -41.30 14.63 -25.94
CA GLY A 58 -42.44 13.70 -25.91
C GLY A 58 -42.05 12.24 -26.19
N PRO A 59 -42.93 11.26 -25.88
CA PRO A 59 -42.71 9.87 -26.24
C PRO A 59 -42.61 9.70 -27.77
N GLY A 60 -41.64 8.91 -28.23
CA GLY A 60 -41.37 8.66 -29.65
C GLY A 60 -40.46 9.69 -30.33
N GLU A 61 -40.13 10.80 -29.67
CA GLU A 61 -39.17 11.76 -30.22
C GLU A 61 -37.73 11.22 -30.10
N THR A 62 -36.93 11.39 -31.16
CA THR A 62 -35.51 11.06 -31.11
C THR A 62 -34.74 12.33 -30.74
N ILE A 63 -34.09 12.29 -29.58
CA ILE A 63 -33.34 13.42 -29.03
C ILE A 63 -31.85 13.16 -29.28
N VAL A 64 -31.15 14.21 -29.70
CA VAL A 64 -29.70 14.23 -29.91
C VAL A 64 -29.07 15.08 -28.81
N HIS A 65 -28.13 14.51 -28.07
CA HIS A 65 -27.38 15.17 -27.01
C HIS A 65 -25.96 15.50 -27.49
N ARG A 66 -25.60 16.78 -27.44
CA ARG A 66 -24.22 17.23 -27.68
C ARG A 66 -23.42 17.14 -26.39
N ASN A 67 -22.55 16.15 -26.33
CA ASN A 67 -21.67 15.83 -25.23
C ASN A 67 -20.23 16.31 -25.55
N THR A 68 -19.57 16.99 -24.63
CA THR A 68 -18.17 17.44 -24.78
C THR A 68 -17.31 16.85 -23.66
N ILE A 69 -16.08 16.42 -23.96
CA ILE A 69 -15.16 15.86 -22.96
C ILE A 69 -14.85 16.92 -21.89
N ALA A 70 -14.93 16.51 -20.62
CA ALA A 70 -14.67 17.31 -19.44
C ALA A 70 -13.88 16.47 -18.43
N GLY A 71 -12.55 16.44 -18.57
CA GLY A 71 -11.68 15.54 -17.81
C GLY A 71 -11.81 14.10 -18.31
N ASP A 72 -12.22 13.19 -17.42
CA ASP A 72 -12.36 11.75 -17.69
C ASP A 72 -13.76 11.32 -18.17
N THR A 73 -14.71 12.25 -18.25
CA THR A 73 -16.09 11.98 -18.68
C THR A 73 -16.52 12.93 -19.79
N THR A 74 -17.75 12.79 -20.27
CA THR A 74 -18.42 13.83 -21.07
C THR A 74 -19.45 14.58 -20.26
N ARG A 75 -19.66 15.86 -20.60
CA ARG A 75 -20.75 16.68 -20.12
C ARG A 75 -21.70 17.01 -21.26
N ALA A 76 -23.00 16.81 -21.04
CA ALA A 76 -24.04 17.32 -21.94
C ALA A 76 -24.02 18.86 -21.93
N THR A 77 -24.03 19.45 -23.12
CA THR A 77 -23.92 20.91 -23.32
C THR A 77 -25.15 21.50 -23.99
N GLU A 78 -25.72 20.80 -24.95
CA GLU A 78 -26.90 21.18 -25.72
C GLU A 78 -27.66 19.91 -26.13
N SER A 79 -28.93 20.03 -26.48
CA SER A 79 -29.68 18.95 -27.13
C SER A 79 -30.73 19.49 -28.10
N PHE A 80 -31.17 18.66 -29.02
CA PHE A 80 -32.23 18.98 -29.98
C PHE A 80 -32.99 17.71 -30.39
N ALA A 81 -34.26 17.86 -30.76
CA ALA A 81 -35.06 16.77 -31.32
C ALA A 81 -34.86 16.68 -32.84
N ILE A 82 -34.79 15.46 -33.37
CA ILE A 82 -34.83 15.19 -34.82
C ILE A 82 -36.12 14.48 -35.19
N ARG A 83 -36.65 14.82 -36.37
CA ARG A 83 -37.80 14.16 -37.00
C ARG A 83 -37.41 13.84 -38.45
N PRO A 84 -37.01 12.60 -38.77
CA PRO A 84 -36.67 12.21 -40.13
C PRO A 84 -37.86 12.45 -41.07
N ALA A 85 -37.57 12.94 -42.28
CA ALA A 85 -38.57 13.00 -43.34
C ALA A 85 -38.93 11.59 -43.85
N ASP A 86 -40.07 11.47 -44.55
CA ASP A 86 -40.49 10.19 -45.14
C ASP A 86 -39.39 9.60 -46.05
N GLY A 87 -38.88 8.42 -45.68
CA GLY A 87 -37.80 7.72 -46.40
C GLY A 87 -36.37 8.17 -46.05
N GLN A 88 -36.19 9.19 -45.21
CA GLN A 88 -34.87 9.60 -44.71
C GLN A 88 -34.42 8.65 -43.58
N SER A 89 -33.14 8.26 -43.56
CA SER A 89 -32.63 7.47 -42.43
C SER A 89 -32.53 8.34 -41.17
N PRO A 90 -32.74 7.79 -39.96
CA PRO A 90 -32.55 8.53 -38.72
C PRO A 90 -31.13 9.09 -38.54
N MET A 91 -30.11 8.44 -39.13
CA MET A 91 -28.73 8.93 -39.12
C MET A 91 -28.57 10.16 -40.02
N ASP A 92 -29.13 10.16 -41.23
CA ASP A 92 -29.06 11.34 -42.12
C ASP A 92 -29.80 12.53 -41.50
N ALA A 93 -30.91 12.28 -40.79
CA ALA A 93 -31.63 13.31 -40.04
C ALA A 93 -30.82 13.84 -38.85
N MET A 94 -30.05 12.98 -38.17
CA MET A 94 -29.12 13.37 -37.11
C MET A 94 -27.99 14.24 -37.66
N LEU A 95 -27.32 13.83 -38.74
CA LEU A 95 -26.21 14.57 -39.35
C LEU A 95 -26.65 15.95 -39.86
N ALA A 96 -27.78 16.02 -40.56
CA ALA A 96 -28.37 17.29 -40.99
C ALA A 96 -28.76 18.18 -39.80
N GLY A 97 -29.26 17.60 -38.71
CA GLY A 97 -29.53 18.31 -37.47
C GLY A 97 -28.26 18.90 -36.83
N ILE A 98 -27.16 18.16 -36.78
CA ILE A 98 -25.87 18.65 -36.26
C ILE A 98 -25.35 19.82 -37.12
N GLU A 99 -25.46 19.74 -38.44
CA GLU A 99 -25.07 20.83 -39.33
C GLU A 99 -25.96 22.09 -39.14
N GLN A 100 -27.28 21.88 -39.00
CA GLN A 100 -28.24 22.96 -38.78
C GLN A 100 -28.04 23.67 -37.42
N TRP A 101 -27.92 22.92 -36.33
CA TRP A 101 -27.93 23.46 -34.96
C TRP A 101 -26.54 23.77 -34.41
N ASN A 102 -25.51 23.08 -34.88
CA ASN A 102 -24.14 23.24 -34.38
C ASN A 102 -23.13 23.69 -35.44
N HIS A 103 -23.57 23.91 -36.69
CA HIS A 103 -22.75 24.41 -37.79
C HIS A 103 -21.44 23.63 -37.98
N ARG A 104 -21.54 22.31 -37.83
CA ARG A 104 -20.39 21.40 -37.84
C ARG A 104 -20.73 20.12 -38.56
N HIS A 105 -19.81 19.66 -39.40
CA HIS A 105 -19.86 18.33 -39.99
C HIS A 105 -19.11 17.35 -39.08
N PRO A 106 -19.69 16.21 -38.67
CA PRO A 106 -18.96 15.19 -37.92
C PRO A 106 -17.81 14.54 -38.70
N ASP A 107 -16.80 14.06 -37.99
CA ASP A 107 -15.63 13.37 -38.55
C ASP A 107 -15.88 11.85 -38.64
N ARG A 108 -16.69 11.30 -37.73
CA ARG A 108 -17.07 9.87 -37.65
C ARG A 108 -18.52 9.77 -37.16
N TRP A 109 -19.24 8.73 -37.57
CA TRP A 109 -20.58 8.40 -37.08
C TRP A 109 -20.89 6.92 -37.30
N ASP A 110 -21.78 6.35 -36.48
CA ASP A 110 -22.18 4.95 -36.57
C ASP A 110 -23.51 4.68 -35.84
N THR A 111 -24.17 3.56 -36.18
CA THR A 111 -25.37 3.07 -35.51
C THR A 111 -25.02 2.06 -34.41
N VAL A 112 -25.78 2.04 -33.32
CA VAL A 112 -25.55 1.15 -32.18
C VAL A 112 -26.52 -0.04 -32.25
N THR A 113 -26.02 -1.19 -32.71
CA THR A 113 -26.81 -2.43 -32.85
C THR A 113 -27.30 -2.98 -31.50
N THR A 114 -26.40 -3.01 -30.51
CA THR A 114 -26.71 -3.45 -29.14
C THR A 114 -26.29 -2.35 -28.16
N PRO A 115 -27.24 -1.54 -27.66
CA PRO A 115 -26.93 -0.46 -26.72
C PRO A 115 -26.28 -0.97 -25.42
N GLY A 116 -25.27 -0.25 -24.93
CA GLY A 116 -24.45 -0.66 -23.78
C GLY A 116 -23.27 -1.59 -24.13
N GLU A 117 -23.28 -2.21 -25.31
CA GLU A 117 -22.23 -3.13 -25.76
C GLU A 117 -21.36 -2.56 -26.89
N TYR A 118 -21.47 -1.27 -27.23
CA TYR A 118 -20.69 -0.66 -28.29
C TYR A 118 -19.18 -0.75 -28.03
N ARG A 119 -18.40 -0.98 -29.09
CA ARG A 119 -16.95 -1.16 -29.07
C ARG A 119 -16.32 -0.27 -30.14
N MET A 120 -15.87 0.90 -29.70
CA MET A 120 -15.26 1.90 -30.57
C MET A 120 -13.88 1.43 -31.04
N MET A 121 -13.54 1.74 -32.29
CA MET A 121 -12.21 1.47 -32.84
C MET A 121 -11.20 2.50 -32.33
N ASP A 122 -10.16 2.02 -31.65
CA ASP A 122 -9.00 2.79 -31.21
C ASP A 122 -8.30 3.41 -32.44
N PRO A 123 -8.21 4.75 -32.52
CA PRO A 123 -7.54 5.41 -33.64
C PRO A 123 -6.03 5.12 -33.71
N THR A 124 -5.41 4.66 -32.61
CA THR A 124 -3.97 4.38 -32.54
C THR A 124 -3.63 2.98 -33.05
N THR A 125 -4.31 1.94 -32.55
CA THR A 125 -4.02 0.53 -32.91
C THR A 125 -4.91 -0.05 -34.02
N GLY A 126 -6.01 0.63 -34.37
CA GLY A 126 -7.01 0.13 -35.33
C GLY A 126 -7.85 -1.05 -34.81
N ARG A 127 -7.70 -1.42 -33.52
CA ARG A 127 -8.45 -2.51 -32.87
C ARG A 127 -9.68 -1.95 -32.17
N GLN A 128 -10.67 -2.80 -31.90
CA GLN A 128 -11.77 -2.43 -31.01
C GLN A 128 -11.26 -2.30 -29.57
N LEU A 129 -11.64 -1.22 -28.89
CA LEU A 129 -11.35 -1.02 -27.47
C LEU A 129 -12.11 -2.07 -26.63
N PRO A 130 -11.46 -2.79 -25.71
CA PRO A 130 -12.12 -3.86 -24.94
C PRO A 130 -13.19 -3.34 -23.97
N MET A 131 -13.05 -2.09 -23.54
CA MET A 131 -13.90 -1.38 -22.57
C MET A 131 -13.76 0.14 -22.78
N GLY A 132 -14.62 0.94 -22.15
CA GLY A 132 -14.46 2.39 -22.13
C GLY A 132 -13.55 2.87 -20.99
N TRP A 133 -13.37 4.20 -20.88
CA TRP A 133 -12.33 4.80 -20.06
C TRP A 133 -12.51 4.51 -18.56
N SER A 134 -13.72 4.68 -18.05
CA SER A 134 -14.08 4.49 -16.64
C SER A 134 -13.78 3.06 -16.15
N ALA A 135 -14.10 2.06 -16.99
CA ALA A 135 -13.79 0.66 -16.72
C ALA A 135 -12.28 0.38 -16.78
N SER A 136 -11.55 1.03 -17.71
CA SER A 136 -10.09 0.89 -17.79
C SER A 136 -9.36 1.53 -16.61
N LEU A 137 -9.84 2.65 -16.07
CA LEU A 137 -9.35 3.25 -14.83
C LEU A 137 -9.59 2.34 -13.61
N ALA A 138 -10.78 1.73 -13.49
CA ALA A 138 -11.07 0.77 -12.42
C ALA A 138 -10.18 -0.49 -12.48
N ALA A 139 -9.89 -0.97 -13.69
CA ALA A 139 -8.95 -2.06 -13.91
C ALA A 139 -7.49 -1.64 -13.62
N ALA A 140 -7.09 -0.42 -13.97
CA ALA A 140 -5.77 0.15 -13.66
C ALA A 140 -5.55 0.32 -12.15
N ALA A 141 -6.53 0.88 -11.42
CA ALA A 141 -6.51 0.98 -9.96
C ALA A 141 -6.44 -0.41 -9.30
N SER A 142 -7.13 -1.41 -9.85
CA SER A 142 -7.02 -2.80 -9.38
C SER A 142 -5.62 -3.39 -9.62
N ALA A 143 -4.99 -3.08 -10.75
CA ALA A 143 -3.62 -3.49 -11.06
C ALA A 143 -2.56 -2.78 -10.20
N ALA A 144 -2.84 -1.55 -9.74
CA ALA A 144 -2.02 -0.82 -8.77
C ALA A 144 -1.81 -1.60 -7.47
N GLY A 145 -2.69 -2.55 -7.15
CA GLY A 145 -2.54 -3.49 -6.04
C GLY A 145 -1.25 -4.33 -6.07
N ARG A 146 -0.55 -4.38 -7.23
CA ARG A 146 0.74 -5.06 -7.44
C ARG A 146 1.97 -4.18 -7.18
N LEU A 147 1.79 -2.88 -6.95
CA LEU A 147 2.89 -1.99 -6.55
C LEU A 147 3.45 -2.39 -5.18
N ASP A 148 4.71 -2.04 -4.93
CA ASP A 148 5.25 -2.14 -3.57
C ASP A 148 4.39 -1.26 -2.62
N PRO A 149 3.93 -1.78 -1.45
CA PRO A 149 3.00 -1.07 -0.59
C PRO A 149 3.47 0.32 -0.16
N ASP A 150 4.78 0.50 0.05
CA ASP A 150 5.33 1.80 0.46
C ASP A 150 5.24 2.84 -0.68
N LEU A 151 5.38 2.40 -1.93
CA LEU A 151 5.23 3.27 -3.11
C LEU A 151 3.76 3.63 -3.34
N LEU A 152 2.86 2.65 -3.28
CA LEU A 152 1.41 2.88 -3.43
C LEU A 152 0.88 3.85 -2.36
N GLN A 153 1.28 3.65 -1.11
CA GLN A 153 0.95 4.54 0.01
C GLN A 153 1.41 5.98 -0.29
N ALA A 154 2.64 6.17 -0.76
CA ALA A 154 3.17 7.47 -1.12
C ALA A 154 2.43 8.11 -2.31
N SER A 155 2.09 7.35 -3.36
CA SER A 155 1.29 7.81 -4.51
C SER A 155 -0.09 8.29 -4.09
N LEU A 156 -0.81 7.48 -3.30
CA LEU A 156 -2.18 7.81 -2.87
C LEU A 156 -2.20 8.98 -1.87
N MET A 157 -1.24 9.05 -0.95
CA MET A 157 -1.11 10.19 -0.02
C MET A 157 -0.74 11.48 -0.76
N GLN A 158 0.12 11.41 -1.78
CA GLN A 158 0.40 12.55 -2.65
C GLN A 158 -0.86 12.99 -3.41
N ASN A 159 -1.61 12.04 -3.99
CA ASN A 159 -2.83 12.37 -4.72
C ASN A 159 -3.87 13.07 -3.82
N ALA A 160 -4.05 12.54 -2.61
CA ALA A 160 -5.01 13.08 -1.66
C ALA A 160 -4.66 14.51 -1.23
N VAL A 161 -3.38 14.87 -1.05
CA VAL A 161 -2.99 16.25 -0.72
C VAL A 161 -3.04 17.20 -1.93
N GLU A 162 -2.99 16.67 -3.16
CA GLU A 162 -3.09 17.51 -4.37
C GLU A 162 -4.50 18.00 -4.67
N HIS A 163 -5.51 17.25 -4.21
CA HIS A 163 -6.92 17.63 -4.27
C HIS A 163 -7.32 18.70 -3.24
N GLU A 164 -6.39 19.15 -2.38
CA GLU A 164 -6.67 20.14 -1.34
C GLU A 164 -6.43 21.60 -1.80
N PRO A 165 -7.29 22.56 -1.39
CA PRO A 165 -7.15 23.97 -1.75
C PRO A 165 -5.79 24.55 -1.35
N ARG A 166 -5.11 25.22 -2.29
CA ARG A 166 -3.76 25.76 -2.07
C ARG A 166 -3.79 27.27 -1.74
N PRO A 167 -2.89 27.77 -0.87
CA PRO A 167 -1.79 27.05 -0.25
C PRO A 167 -2.24 26.17 0.93
N CYS A 168 -1.70 24.94 1.00
CA CYS A 168 -1.97 24.02 2.10
C CYS A 168 -0.68 23.59 2.80
N VAL A 169 -0.75 23.41 4.11
CA VAL A 169 0.30 22.80 4.93
C VAL A 169 -0.11 21.37 5.25
N PHE A 170 0.79 20.42 5.05
CA PHE A 170 0.55 19.03 5.44
C PHE A 170 1.51 18.56 6.54
N PHE A 171 1.06 17.58 7.33
CA PHE A 171 1.85 16.82 8.30
C PHE A 171 1.55 15.33 8.15
N LEU A 172 2.52 14.55 7.67
CA LEU A 172 2.49 13.09 7.68
C LEU A 172 3.12 12.58 8.98
N GLU A 173 2.43 11.71 9.71
CA GLU A 173 2.93 11.13 10.96
C GLU A 173 4.01 10.05 10.75
N ASP A 174 4.79 9.74 11.81
CA ASP A 174 5.81 8.68 11.82
C ASP A 174 5.24 7.26 11.80
N ASN A 175 3.93 7.13 11.96
CA ASN A 175 3.18 5.93 11.63
C ASN A 175 3.11 5.69 10.09
N GLY A 176 3.20 6.75 9.28
CA GLY A 176 3.11 6.76 7.81
C GLY A 176 1.68 6.76 7.23
N TYR A 177 0.66 6.58 8.08
CA TYR A 177 -0.74 6.39 7.70
C TYR A 177 -1.62 7.60 7.96
N ASP A 178 -1.29 8.45 8.93
CA ASP A 178 -2.09 9.63 9.30
C ASP A 178 -1.48 10.88 8.63
N LEU A 179 -2.26 11.54 7.79
CA LEU A 179 -1.90 12.74 7.03
C LEU A 179 -2.89 13.86 7.37
N MET A 180 -2.41 14.90 8.05
CA MET A 180 -3.19 16.09 8.36
C MET A 180 -2.92 17.17 7.33
N VAL A 181 -3.96 17.81 6.81
CA VAL A 181 -3.86 18.91 5.84
C VAL A 181 -4.65 20.12 6.33
N PHE A 182 -4.01 21.29 6.25
CA PHE A 182 -4.51 22.60 6.65
C PHE A 182 -4.48 23.51 5.43
N SER A 183 -5.64 23.74 4.81
CA SER A 183 -5.79 24.50 3.58
C SER A 183 -6.16 25.93 3.91
N TRP A 184 -5.35 26.89 3.46
CA TRP A 184 -5.46 28.30 3.83
C TRP A 184 -6.13 29.11 2.73
N HIS A 185 -7.26 29.73 3.06
CA HIS A 185 -8.10 30.46 2.12
C HIS A 185 -7.77 31.95 2.14
N ARG A 186 -7.95 32.59 0.99
CA ARG A 186 -7.76 34.03 0.83
C ARG A 186 -9.03 34.69 0.36
N ASN A 187 -9.33 35.87 0.90
CA ASN A 187 -10.39 36.71 0.39
C ASN A 187 -10.02 37.46 -0.89
N GLN A 188 -10.98 38.26 -1.38
CA GLN A 188 -10.86 39.08 -2.58
C GLN A 188 -9.72 40.11 -2.53
N GLN A 189 -9.22 40.46 -1.33
CA GLN A 189 -8.06 41.36 -1.15
C GLN A 189 -6.72 40.60 -1.13
N GLY A 190 -6.74 39.26 -1.27
CA GLY A 190 -5.56 38.40 -1.22
C GLY A 190 -5.02 38.16 0.19
N LEU A 191 -5.72 38.60 1.24
CA LEU A 191 -5.38 38.36 2.64
C LEU A 191 -5.94 37.01 3.09
N PHE A 192 -5.25 36.34 4.01
CA PHE A 192 -5.76 35.13 4.64
C PHE A 192 -6.74 35.50 5.75
N ASP A 193 -7.93 34.90 5.73
CA ASP A 193 -8.99 35.09 6.72
C ASP A 193 -9.73 33.80 7.09
N ALA A 194 -9.35 32.67 6.48
CA ALA A 194 -9.98 31.38 6.68
C ALA A 194 -8.99 30.21 6.55
N MET A 195 -9.26 29.12 7.27
CA MET A 195 -8.52 27.86 7.19
C MET A 195 -9.48 26.67 7.33
N SER A 196 -9.31 25.63 6.50
CA SER A 196 -10.06 24.37 6.60
C SER A 196 -9.14 23.18 6.87
N PHE A 197 -9.58 22.27 7.71
CA PHE A 197 -8.80 21.14 8.17
C PHE A 197 -9.35 19.79 7.66
N LYS A 198 -8.44 18.88 7.29
CA LYS A 198 -8.75 17.45 7.10
C LYS A 198 -7.69 16.56 7.74
N HIS A 199 -8.16 15.46 8.31
CA HIS A 199 -7.35 14.32 8.68
C HIS A 199 -7.67 13.15 7.73
N LEU A 200 -6.67 12.80 6.93
CA LEU A 200 -6.70 11.74 5.94
C LEU A 200 -5.95 10.53 6.50
N GLN A 201 -6.48 9.32 6.33
CA GLN A 201 -5.83 8.09 6.75
C GLN A 201 -5.72 7.08 5.59
N TYR A 202 -4.52 6.51 5.40
CA TYR A 202 -4.33 5.39 4.48
C TYR A 202 -4.67 4.06 5.16
N ASP A 203 -5.66 3.35 4.61
CA ASP A 203 -5.95 1.96 4.96
C ASP A 203 -5.26 1.01 3.96
N ASP A 204 -4.41 0.14 4.48
CA ASP A 204 -3.65 -0.81 3.67
C ASP A 204 -4.50 -2.00 3.20
N LEU A 205 -5.64 -2.27 3.86
CA LEU A 205 -6.58 -3.34 3.50
C LEU A 205 -7.46 -2.97 2.30
N SER A 206 -8.05 -1.77 2.30
CA SER A 206 -8.80 -1.23 1.15
C SER A 206 -7.91 -0.59 0.09
N MET A 207 -6.66 -0.23 0.44
CA MET A 207 -5.74 0.55 -0.40
C MET A 207 -6.31 1.92 -0.77
N GLN A 208 -7.00 2.56 0.17
CA GLN A 208 -7.62 3.88 -0.03
C GLN A 208 -7.12 4.87 1.02
N VAL A 209 -7.16 6.15 0.66
CA VAL A 209 -7.02 7.26 1.62
C VAL A 209 -8.41 7.79 1.91
N THR A 210 -8.83 7.75 3.17
CA THR A 210 -10.16 8.18 3.62
C THR A 210 -10.05 9.41 4.52
N THR A 211 -11.04 10.31 4.45
CA THR A 211 -11.14 11.39 5.44
C THR A 211 -11.77 10.83 6.71
N ILE A 212 -11.04 10.83 7.81
CA ILE A 212 -11.51 10.32 9.11
C ILE A 212 -11.85 11.43 10.11
N SER A 213 -11.51 12.68 9.81
CA SER A 213 -11.96 13.88 10.52
C SER A 213 -11.76 15.11 9.63
N HIS A 214 -12.57 16.15 9.80
CA HIS A 214 -12.49 17.42 9.07
C HIS A 214 -13.17 18.53 9.89
N SER A 215 -12.93 19.78 9.52
CA SER A 215 -13.71 20.92 10.06
C SER A 215 -15.13 20.90 9.48
N GLU A 216 -16.15 20.88 10.34
CA GLU A 216 -17.57 20.77 9.93
C GLU A 216 -18.02 21.97 9.08
N ASP A 217 -17.61 23.18 9.46
CA ASP A 217 -17.67 24.36 8.59
C ASP A 217 -16.40 24.46 7.73
N MET A 218 -16.56 24.83 6.46
CA MET A 218 -15.48 24.87 5.45
C MET A 218 -14.44 25.99 5.64
N SER A 219 -14.46 26.68 6.78
CA SER A 219 -13.48 27.67 7.19
C SER A 219 -13.67 28.06 8.66
N GLU A 220 -12.61 28.04 9.46
CA GLU A 220 -12.55 28.85 10.68
C GLU A 220 -12.24 30.32 10.31
N PRO A 221 -13.15 31.28 10.53
CA PRO A 221 -12.91 32.67 10.18
C PRO A 221 -12.04 33.38 11.23
N PHE A 222 -11.02 34.12 10.79
CA PHE A 222 -10.17 34.94 11.65
C PHE A 222 -9.86 36.30 11.01
N PRO A 223 -9.40 37.31 11.78
CA PRO A 223 -9.12 38.64 11.24
C PRO A 223 -8.13 38.61 10.06
N ALA A 224 -8.57 39.16 8.92
CA ALA A 224 -7.85 39.10 7.66
C ALA A 224 -6.41 39.68 7.79
N LYS A 225 -5.41 38.86 7.48
CA LYS A 225 -3.99 39.20 7.63
C LYS A 225 -3.12 38.64 6.51
N THR A 226 -1.99 39.29 6.24
CA THR A 226 -0.90 38.68 5.49
C THR A 226 -0.20 37.63 6.35
N MET A 227 0.21 36.51 5.75
CA MET A 227 1.05 35.50 6.40
C MET A 227 2.16 35.06 5.45
N SER A 228 3.37 34.96 5.99
CA SER A 228 4.53 34.31 5.37
C SER A 228 4.43 32.78 5.44
N ASP A 229 5.25 32.08 4.65
CA ASP A 229 5.35 30.62 4.68
C ASP A 229 5.63 30.07 6.09
N GLY A 230 6.47 30.76 6.86
CA GLY A 230 6.80 30.39 8.23
C GLY A 230 5.62 30.58 9.18
N GLU A 231 4.80 31.62 8.99
CA GLU A 231 3.58 31.83 9.76
C GLU A 231 2.51 30.78 9.43
N LEU A 232 2.30 30.45 8.14
CA LEU A 232 1.39 29.37 7.75
C LEU A 232 1.79 28.04 8.40
N LEU A 233 3.08 27.65 8.32
CA LEU A 233 3.61 26.45 8.96
C LEU A 233 3.46 26.49 10.50
N THR A 234 3.66 27.65 11.12
CA THR A 234 3.55 27.82 12.58
C THR A 234 2.09 27.73 13.04
N GLN A 235 1.17 28.41 12.37
CA GLN A 235 -0.26 28.38 12.71
C GLN A 235 -0.87 27.00 12.46
N SER A 236 -0.57 26.36 11.31
CA SER A 236 -1.02 24.99 11.07
C SER A 236 -0.46 24.00 12.09
N ARG A 237 0.74 24.23 12.63
CA ARG A 237 1.28 23.41 13.73
C ARG A 237 0.52 23.60 15.04
N VAL A 238 0.09 24.83 15.38
CA VAL A 238 -0.75 25.10 16.56
C VAL A 238 -2.07 24.34 16.45
N TYR A 239 -2.80 24.51 15.34
CA TYR A 239 -4.05 23.78 15.08
C TYR A 239 -3.87 22.26 15.09
N ARG A 240 -2.76 21.78 14.53
CA ARG A 240 -2.41 20.36 14.53
C ARG A 240 -2.16 19.84 15.94
N ASP A 241 -1.41 20.57 16.76
CA ASP A 241 -1.09 20.12 18.12
C ASP A 241 -2.32 20.21 19.04
N GLU A 242 -3.25 21.15 18.80
CA GLU A 242 -4.57 21.21 19.44
C GLU A 242 -5.47 20.04 19.03
N TYR A 243 -5.62 19.76 17.73
CA TYR A 243 -6.36 18.59 17.24
C TYR A 243 -5.81 17.28 17.81
N GLN A 244 -4.49 17.17 17.95
CA GLN A 244 -3.86 15.99 18.55
C GLN A 244 -4.11 15.89 20.06
N HIS A 245 -4.18 17.01 20.78
CA HIS A 245 -4.56 17.03 22.18
C HIS A 245 -5.97 16.43 22.39
N TRP A 246 -6.94 16.83 21.55
CA TRP A 246 -8.28 16.27 21.56
C TRP A 246 -8.29 14.78 21.16
N ARG A 247 -7.56 14.38 20.11
CA ARG A 247 -7.40 12.95 19.74
C ARG A 247 -6.78 12.09 20.85
N GLU A 248 -5.82 12.61 21.60
CA GLU A 248 -5.17 11.89 22.69
C GLU A 248 -6.09 11.78 23.93
N GLN A 249 -7.01 12.72 24.13
CA GLN A 249 -8.00 12.69 25.21
C GLN A 249 -9.21 11.82 24.88
N ASP A 250 -9.80 12.01 23.70
CA ASP A 250 -11.07 11.37 23.29
C ASP A 250 -10.85 10.02 22.58
N GLY A 251 -9.61 9.71 22.17
CA GLY A 251 -9.26 8.49 21.41
C GLY A 251 -9.22 7.17 22.19
N GLY A 252 -9.67 7.15 23.45
CA GLY A 252 -9.82 5.93 24.24
C GLY A 252 -8.57 5.04 24.30
N THR A 253 -8.76 3.72 24.20
CA THR A 253 -7.62 2.77 24.24
C THR A 253 -6.69 2.83 23.03
N VAL A 254 -7.08 3.52 21.95
CA VAL A 254 -6.31 3.67 20.70
C VAL A 254 -5.17 4.70 20.86
N ALA A 255 -5.31 5.65 21.78
CA ALA A 255 -4.29 6.68 22.07
C ALA A 255 -2.90 6.09 22.42
N GLN A 256 -2.84 4.87 22.98
CA GLN A 256 -1.56 4.21 23.32
C GLN A 256 -0.67 3.86 22.09
N GLY A 257 -1.22 3.92 20.87
CA GLY A 257 -0.48 3.75 19.62
C GLY A 257 -0.16 5.05 18.89
N MET A 258 -0.79 6.17 19.26
CA MET A 258 -0.57 7.48 18.63
C MET A 258 0.74 8.07 19.15
N THR A 259 1.72 8.24 18.27
CA THR A 259 3.00 8.88 18.62
C THR A 259 2.88 10.41 18.65
N GLY A 260 1.91 10.94 17.92
CA GLY A 260 1.76 12.37 17.68
C GLY A 260 2.98 13.00 17.01
N ARG A 261 3.81 12.23 16.28
CA ARG A 261 5.06 12.72 15.70
C ARG A 261 4.96 12.90 14.21
N VAL A 262 5.29 14.10 13.75
CA VAL A 262 5.43 14.43 12.33
C VAL A 262 6.71 13.79 11.78
N MET A 263 6.58 12.87 10.81
CA MET A 263 7.68 12.35 10.00
C MET A 263 8.11 13.36 8.95
N ARG A 264 7.12 14.01 8.32
CA ARG A 264 7.32 14.93 7.19
C ARG A 264 6.25 16.00 7.21
N SER A 265 6.63 17.23 6.90
CA SER A 265 5.70 18.34 6.69
C SER A 265 6.17 19.18 5.51
N GLY A 266 5.25 19.91 4.89
CA GLY A 266 5.55 20.82 3.81
C GLY A 266 4.43 21.82 3.56
N LEU A 267 4.74 22.85 2.79
CA LEU A 267 3.82 23.87 2.32
C LEU A 267 3.71 23.74 0.80
N LEU A 268 2.52 23.36 0.30
CA LEU A 268 2.24 23.33 -1.14
C LEU A 268 1.58 24.66 -1.54
N LYS A 269 2.03 25.23 -2.65
CA LYS A 269 1.54 26.53 -3.15
C LYS A 269 0.85 26.38 -4.51
N PRO A 270 -0.05 27.32 -4.88
CA PRO A 270 -0.44 27.49 -6.27
C PRO A 270 0.80 27.71 -7.15
N GLY A 271 0.85 27.08 -8.32
CA GLY A 271 1.97 27.21 -9.28
C GLY A 271 3.29 26.54 -8.88
N LEU A 272 3.37 25.82 -7.75
CA LEU A 272 4.50 24.96 -7.41
C LEU A 272 4.06 23.49 -7.43
N GLU A 273 4.46 22.74 -8.45
CA GLU A 273 4.17 21.31 -8.63
C GLU A 273 5.12 20.40 -7.84
N GLN A 274 5.45 20.80 -6.61
CA GLN A 274 6.23 19.93 -5.74
C GLN A 274 5.36 18.77 -5.27
N LYS A 275 5.81 17.54 -5.55
CA LYS A 275 5.19 16.29 -5.10
C LYS A 275 6.01 15.61 -3.98
N PRO A 276 6.13 16.22 -2.79
CA PRO A 276 7.11 15.83 -1.78
C PRO A 276 6.82 14.50 -1.08
N LEU A 277 5.59 13.97 -1.13
CA LEU A 277 5.24 12.68 -0.53
C LEU A 277 5.74 11.51 -1.39
N LEU A 278 5.90 11.68 -2.71
CA LEU A 278 6.39 10.64 -3.62
C LEU A 278 7.83 10.18 -3.33
N ASN A 279 8.67 10.99 -2.70
CA ASN A 279 10.06 10.62 -2.39
C ASN A 279 10.11 9.87 -1.05
N LEU A 280 10.38 8.57 -1.04
CA LEU A 280 10.45 7.77 0.17
C LEU A 280 11.76 8.03 0.94
N ASN A 281 11.76 7.75 2.24
CA ASN A 281 12.93 7.93 3.12
C ASN A 281 14.11 7.00 2.78
N ASP A 282 13.88 5.96 1.97
CA ASP A 282 14.91 5.03 1.47
C ASP A 282 15.50 5.46 0.11
N GLY A 283 15.09 6.62 -0.42
CA GLY A 283 15.55 7.16 -1.70
C GLY A 283 14.78 6.66 -2.92
N ARG A 284 13.82 5.74 -2.77
CA ARG A 284 12.90 5.40 -3.87
C ARG A 284 11.95 6.56 -4.14
N ARG A 285 11.46 6.67 -5.38
CA ARG A 285 10.39 7.59 -5.77
C ARG A 285 9.18 6.77 -6.22
N ALA A 286 8.03 7.05 -5.63
CA ALA A 286 6.75 6.50 -6.05
C ALA A 286 6.27 7.15 -7.37
N PRO A 287 5.50 6.42 -8.20
CA PRO A 287 4.81 7.02 -9.33
C PRO A 287 3.85 8.11 -8.87
N ASP A 288 3.57 9.07 -9.74
CA ASP A 288 2.38 9.89 -9.56
C ASP A 288 1.12 9.04 -9.80
N TRP A 289 0.07 9.24 -8.99
CA TRP A 289 -1.08 8.34 -9.04
C TRP A 289 -1.85 8.47 -10.36
N ASP A 290 -2.27 9.68 -10.71
CA ASP A 290 -3.09 9.93 -11.89
C ASP A 290 -2.31 9.57 -13.18
N GLU A 291 -1.02 9.93 -13.25
CA GLU A 291 -0.15 9.52 -14.37
C GLU A 291 -0.04 7.99 -14.48
N PHE A 292 0.12 7.29 -13.36
CA PHE A 292 0.18 5.83 -13.35
C PHE A 292 -1.14 5.18 -13.76
N THR A 293 -2.28 5.66 -13.25
CA THR A 293 -3.59 5.11 -13.61
C THR A 293 -3.92 5.37 -15.07
N ASP A 294 -3.59 6.55 -15.61
CA ASP A 294 -3.79 6.87 -17.02
C ASP A 294 -2.91 5.99 -17.93
N GLN A 295 -1.61 5.85 -17.63
CA GLN A 295 -0.70 4.99 -18.39
C GLN A 295 -1.11 3.51 -18.34
N ALA A 296 -1.53 3.02 -17.17
CA ALA A 296 -2.01 1.66 -17.00
C ALA A 296 -3.35 1.43 -17.72
N ALA A 297 -4.28 2.39 -17.67
CA ALA A 297 -5.55 2.34 -18.39
C ALA A 297 -5.34 2.30 -19.91
N ILE A 298 -4.48 3.17 -20.46
CA ILE A 298 -4.09 3.13 -21.88
C ILE A 298 -3.45 1.78 -22.25
N SER A 299 -2.55 1.25 -21.40
CA SER A 299 -1.93 -0.06 -21.63
C SER A 299 -2.97 -1.17 -21.71
N ILE A 300 -3.96 -1.18 -20.80
CA ILE A 300 -5.08 -2.14 -20.80
C ILE A 300 -5.90 -2.01 -22.09
N LEU A 301 -6.25 -0.79 -22.50
CA LEU A 301 -7.03 -0.52 -23.71
C LEU A 301 -6.31 -0.97 -24.99
N GLN A 302 -4.98 -0.85 -25.03
CA GLN A 302 -4.13 -1.28 -26.14
C GLN A 302 -3.72 -2.77 -26.08
N GLY A 303 -4.15 -3.50 -25.04
CA GLY A 303 -3.81 -4.91 -24.82
C GLY A 303 -2.34 -5.16 -24.45
N GLN A 304 -1.66 -4.15 -23.89
CA GLN A 304 -0.26 -4.21 -23.47
C GLN A 304 -0.13 -4.65 -22.00
N PRO A 305 0.98 -5.31 -21.61
CA PRO A 305 1.22 -5.69 -20.23
C PRO A 305 1.49 -4.46 -19.36
N ILE A 306 0.72 -4.33 -18.27
CA ILE A 306 0.92 -3.29 -17.25
C ILE A 306 2.27 -3.55 -16.54
N SER A 307 3.24 -2.68 -16.77
CA SER A 307 4.53 -2.72 -16.07
C SER A 307 4.39 -2.00 -14.72
N PRO A 308 4.54 -2.68 -13.56
CA PRO A 308 4.31 -2.09 -12.23
C PRO A 308 5.45 -1.18 -11.74
N THR A 309 6.29 -0.69 -12.65
CA THR A 309 7.44 0.16 -12.34
C THR A 309 7.58 1.16 -13.49
N PRO A 310 7.34 2.46 -13.27
CA PRO A 310 7.79 3.47 -14.23
C PRO A 310 9.28 3.28 -14.43
N ALA A 311 9.75 3.29 -15.67
CA ALA A 311 11.18 3.31 -15.92
C ALA A 311 11.77 4.51 -15.15
N LEU A 312 12.64 4.22 -14.17
CA LEU A 312 13.32 5.28 -13.41
C LEU A 312 13.94 6.23 -14.43
N PRO A 313 13.58 7.53 -14.44
CA PRO A 313 14.27 8.47 -15.31
C PRO A 313 15.75 8.39 -14.93
N GLN A 314 16.58 8.00 -15.89
CA GLN A 314 18.01 7.96 -15.71
C GLN A 314 18.45 9.38 -15.36
N GLN A 315 18.76 9.62 -14.08
CA GLN A 315 19.53 10.79 -13.72
C GLN A 315 20.86 10.65 -14.47
N GLU A 316 21.09 11.57 -15.41
CA GLU A 316 22.37 11.70 -16.10
C GLU A 316 23.46 11.75 -15.03
N GLN A 317 24.31 10.71 -15.01
CA GLN A 317 25.47 10.70 -14.14
C GLN A 317 26.35 11.89 -14.52
N PRO A 318 26.66 12.81 -13.60
CA PRO A 318 27.70 13.81 -13.84
C PRO A 318 28.99 13.07 -14.19
N ALA A 319 29.61 13.46 -15.29
CA ALA A 319 30.72 12.73 -15.88
C ALA A 319 31.82 12.42 -14.86
N GLN A 320 32.26 11.17 -14.85
CA GLN A 320 33.28 10.65 -13.95
C GLN A 320 34.63 11.33 -14.22
N ALA A 321 34.93 12.39 -13.47
CA ALA A 321 36.22 13.07 -13.53
C ALA A 321 37.32 12.10 -13.08
N THR A 322 38.27 11.84 -13.98
CA THR A 322 39.38 10.92 -13.77
C THR A 322 40.42 11.51 -12.82
N ASP A 323 40.69 10.82 -11.72
CA ASP A 323 41.95 10.92 -10.98
C ASP A 323 43.13 10.63 -11.93
N PRO A 324 44.27 11.34 -11.81
CA PRO A 324 45.35 10.71 -11.06
C PRO A 324 46.37 11.66 -10.39
N ALA A 325 46.75 11.38 -9.13
CA ALA A 325 48.11 11.66 -8.65
C ALA A 325 48.55 10.85 -7.41
N ALA A 326 49.51 9.95 -7.65
CA ALA A 326 50.65 9.61 -6.79
C ALA A 326 50.46 9.32 -5.27
N ALA A 327 50.64 8.03 -4.97
CA ALA A 327 50.99 7.48 -3.66
C ALA A 327 52.01 8.28 -2.83
N THR A 328 51.83 8.24 -1.50
CA THR A 328 52.95 8.21 -0.55
C THR A 328 52.62 7.22 0.57
N GLN A 329 53.52 6.25 0.79
CA GLN A 329 53.35 5.19 1.77
C GLN A 329 53.81 5.66 3.16
N THR A 330 53.06 5.33 4.21
CA THR A 330 53.51 5.46 5.61
C THR A 330 53.82 4.05 6.14
N PRO A 331 55.00 3.81 6.73
CA PRO A 331 55.45 2.45 7.03
C PRO A 331 54.72 1.83 8.22
N ALA A 332 54.51 0.50 8.14
CA ALA A 332 53.97 -0.27 9.24
C ALA A 332 54.97 -0.34 10.41
N ARG A 333 54.50 -0.19 11.65
CA ARG A 333 55.27 -0.54 12.84
C ARG A 333 54.49 -1.54 13.70
N THR A 334 55.03 -2.73 13.80
CA THR A 334 54.49 -3.88 14.52
C THR A 334 54.40 -3.59 16.02
N ALA A 335 53.24 -3.83 16.63
CA ALA A 335 53.08 -4.02 18.06
C ALA A 335 52.06 -5.13 18.28
N ALA A 336 52.50 -6.25 18.85
CA ALA A 336 51.63 -7.37 19.16
C ALA A 336 50.74 -7.00 20.36
N THR A 337 49.49 -6.69 20.10
CA THR A 337 48.46 -6.49 21.13
C THR A 337 47.46 -7.63 21.05
N THR A 338 47.22 -8.30 22.18
CA THR A 338 46.17 -9.31 22.34
C THR A 338 44.85 -8.80 21.77
N LYS A 339 44.12 -9.65 21.02
CA LYS A 339 42.81 -9.31 20.44
C LYS A 339 41.81 -8.99 21.55
N GLN A 340 41.72 -7.72 21.92
CA GLN A 340 40.81 -7.24 22.95
C GLN A 340 39.37 -7.37 22.42
N VAL A 341 38.59 -8.29 22.98
CA VAL A 341 37.18 -8.48 22.60
C VAL A 341 36.37 -7.32 23.18
N TRP A 342 35.57 -6.65 22.33
CA TRP A 342 34.72 -5.53 22.76
C TRP A 342 33.38 -6.07 23.28
N PRO A 343 33.01 -5.81 24.56
CA PRO A 343 31.69 -6.11 25.08
C PRO A 343 30.62 -5.51 24.19
N ASN A 344 29.67 -6.34 23.74
CA ASN A 344 28.60 -5.90 22.86
C ASN A 344 27.29 -6.65 23.10
N ALA A 345 26.20 -5.92 22.96
CA ALA A 345 24.84 -6.46 23.01
C ALA A 345 24.05 -5.96 21.79
N TRP A 346 22.94 -6.62 21.48
CA TRP A 346 21.95 -6.11 20.54
C TRP A 346 20.81 -5.50 21.35
N VAL A 347 20.27 -4.36 20.92
CA VAL A 347 19.10 -3.73 21.53
C VAL A 347 18.00 -3.56 20.49
N ALA A 348 16.75 -3.72 20.90
CA ALA A 348 15.60 -3.49 20.02
C ALA A 348 15.65 -2.07 19.44
N ASN A 349 15.37 -1.92 18.14
CA ASN A 349 15.51 -0.64 17.40
C ASN A 349 14.86 0.56 18.12
N ARG A 350 13.68 0.32 18.73
CA ARG A 350 12.90 1.30 19.51
C ARG A 350 13.62 1.89 20.73
N LEU A 351 14.63 1.19 21.27
CA LEU A 351 15.39 1.64 22.44
C LEU A 351 16.57 2.55 22.07
N ALA A 352 16.98 2.57 20.79
CA ALA A 352 18.03 3.44 20.29
C ALA A 352 17.41 4.71 19.67
N HIS A 353 17.56 5.85 20.34
CA HIS A 353 17.06 7.16 19.93
C HIS A 353 18.21 7.99 19.35
N THR A 354 18.15 8.31 18.07
CA THR A 354 19.21 9.02 17.34
C THR A 354 19.08 10.53 17.45
N TYR A 355 20.21 11.22 17.54
CA TYR A 355 20.28 12.68 17.49
C TYR A 355 21.64 13.14 16.95
N THR A 356 21.71 14.36 16.44
CA THR A 356 22.99 14.97 16.02
C THR A 356 23.54 15.80 17.17
N LEU A 357 24.81 15.57 17.51
CA LEU A 357 25.58 16.50 18.34
C LEU A 357 26.32 17.47 17.42
N HIS A 358 25.87 18.72 17.44
CA HIS A 358 26.59 19.85 16.88
C HIS A 358 27.75 20.21 17.82
N ALA A 359 28.98 19.94 17.40
CA ALA A 359 30.17 20.29 18.16
C ALA A 359 30.51 21.79 18.00
N LYS A 360 31.27 22.35 18.95
CA LYS A 360 31.65 23.78 18.97
C LYS A 360 32.50 24.22 17.77
N ASP A 361 33.05 23.27 17.01
CA ASP A 361 33.83 23.46 15.80
C ASP A 361 32.98 23.33 14.51
N GLY A 362 31.65 23.27 14.63
CA GLY A 362 30.72 23.15 13.50
C GLY A 362 30.61 21.75 12.92
N ARG A 363 31.21 20.73 13.53
CA ARG A 363 31.08 19.34 13.07
C ARG A 363 29.88 18.64 13.69
N ASP A 364 29.13 17.96 12.83
CA ASP A 364 27.96 17.17 13.21
C ASP A 364 28.34 15.71 13.46
N TRP A 365 28.02 15.23 14.66
CA TRP A 365 28.30 13.85 15.06
C TRP A 365 26.99 13.09 15.28
N PRO A 366 26.73 11.99 14.52
CA PRO A 366 25.57 11.16 14.75
C PRO A 366 25.75 10.40 16.07
N LYS A 367 24.83 10.63 17.01
CA LYS A 367 24.80 10.00 18.33
C LYS A 367 23.46 9.31 18.58
N MET A 368 23.46 8.45 19.59
CA MET A 368 22.26 7.75 20.03
C MET A 368 22.23 7.63 21.55
N ILE A 369 21.06 7.91 22.13
CA ILE A 369 20.71 7.51 23.49
C ILE A 369 20.09 6.12 23.40
N VAL A 370 20.66 5.14 24.10
CA VAL A 370 20.17 3.77 24.15
C VAL A 370 19.57 3.49 25.52
N GLY A 371 18.25 3.34 25.57
CA GLY A 371 17.54 2.87 26.75
C GLY A 371 17.82 1.39 27.05
N LEU A 372 17.94 1.03 28.32
CA LEU A 372 18.12 -0.35 28.74
C LEU A 372 16.79 -1.13 28.61
N PRO A 373 16.81 -2.42 28.21
CA PRO A 373 15.61 -3.25 28.21
C PRO A 373 14.96 -3.35 29.61
N ARG A 374 13.64 -3.52 29.66
CA ARG A 374 12.92 -3.75 30.91
C ARG A 374 13.45 -5.00 31.62
N GLY A 375 13.64 -4.92 32.93
CA GLY A 375 14.19 -6.01 33.74
C GLY A 375 15.71 -6.17 33.65
N THR A 376 16.43 -5.22 33.03
CA THR A 376 17.89 -5.09 33.17
C THR A 376 18.18 -4.73 34.62
N ALA A 377 18.86 -5.59 35.36
CA ALA A 377 19.20 -5.38 36.75
C ALA A 377 20.67 -5.74 37.01
N ILE A 378 21.31 -5.01 37.90
CA ILE A 378 22.71 -5.19 38.32
C ILE A 378 22.75 -4.97 39.83
N ASP A 379 23.37 -5.87 40.59
CA ASP A 379 23.46 -5.83 42.05
C ASP A 379 22.08 -5.59 42.72
N ASP A 380 21.08 -6.39 42.32
CA ASP A 380 19.65 -6.33 42.70
C ASP A 380 18.94 -4.98 42.46
N LYS A 381 19.59 -4.02 41.80
CA LYS A 381 19.00 -2.75 41.39
C LYS A 381 18.40 -2.86 40.00
N ASP A 382 17.08 -2.63 39.88
CA ASP A 382 16.41 -2.47 38.58
C ASP A 382 16.90 -1.20 37.88
N LEU A 383 17.37 -1.36 36.64
CA LEU A 383 17.84 -0.30 35.75
C LEU A 383 16.85 -0.04 34.60
N THR A 384 15.62 -0.53 34.71
CA THR A 384 14.51 -0.12 33.83
C THR A 384 14.36 1.40 33.85
N GLY A 385 14.32 2.02 32.66
CA GLY A 385 14.25 3.48 32.52
C GLY A 385 15.60 4.22 32.64
N TRP A 386 16.72 3.50 32.76
CA TRP A 386 18.05 4.06 32.55
C TRP A 386 18.47 3.94 31.08
N ALA A 387 19.40 4.79 30.67
CA ALA A 387 19.93 4.84 29.31
C ALA A 387 21.43 5.18 29.29
N THR A 388 22.10 4.96 28.17
CA THR A 388 23.48 5.40 27.92
C THR A 388 23.58 6.21 26.63
N ASP A 389 24.54 7.12 26.52
CA ASP A 389 24.73 7.99 25.35
C ASP A 389 26.00 7.59 24.57
N MET A 390 25.87 7.38 23.26
CA MET A 390 26.90 6.77 22.42
C MET A 390 27.04 7.48 21.07
N PHE A 391 28.22 7.41 20.45
CA PHE A 391 28.38 7.76 19.04
C PHE A 391 27.90 6.62 18.14
N MET A 392 27.25 6.95 17.02
CA MET A 392 26.78 5.96 16.07
C MET A 392 27.85 5.64 15.03
N SER A 393 28.26 4.37 14.96
CA SER A 393 28.97 3.87 13.77
C SER A 393 28.05 3.89 12.55
N GLY A 394 28.60 3.91 11.33
CA GLY A 394 27.81 3.73 10.10
C GLY A 394 27.03 2.41 10.07
N LYS A 395 27.52 1.35 10.76
CA LYS A 395 26.78 0.10 10.93
C LYS A 395 25.58 0.26 11.85
N ASN A 396 25.68 1.09 12.89
CA ASN A 396 24.58 1.39 13.82
C ASN A 396 23.50 2.23 13.12
N GLN A 397 23.91 3.21 12.31
CA GLN A 397 23.00 3.99 11.46
C GLN A 397 22.27 3.09 10.47
N ARG A 398 23.01 2.23 9.74
CA ARG A 398 22.41 1.24 8.84
C ARG A 398 21.41 0.32 9.55
N GLN A 399 21.78 -0.28 10.68
CA GLN A 399 20.88 -1.11 11.49
C GLN A 399 19.64 -0.35 11.97
N LYS A 400 19.82 0.90 12.40
CA LYS A 400 18.73 1.76 12.85
C LYS A 400 17.75 2.03 11.70
N ASN A 401 18.26 2.40 10.53
CA ASN A 401 17.48 2.76 9.34
C ASN A 401 16.78 1.53 8.73
N GLU A 402 17.43 0.35 8.73
CA GLU A 402 16.83 -0.93 8.31
C GLU A 402 15.79 -1.48 9.31
N GLY A 403 15.44 -0.75 10.37
CA GLY A 403 14.50 -1.19 11.41
C GLY A 403 15.03 -2.34 12.29
N ARG A 404 16.27 -2.77 12.09
CA ARG A 404 16.89 -3.91 12.80
C ARG A 404 17.30 -3.55 14.23
N ALA A 405 17.53 -4.56 15.04
CA ALA A 405 18.18 -4.39 16.33
C ALA A 405 19.56 -3.71 16.14
N VAL A 406 19.91 -2.78 17.01
CA VAL A 406 21.16 -2.02 16.95
C VAL A 406 22.20 -2.70 17.82
N ASN A 407 23.42 -2.91 17.31
CA ASN A 407 24.52 -3.45 18.08
C ASN A 407 25.22 -2.33 18.86
N ILE A 408 25.13 -2.36 20.18
CA ILE A 408 25.90 -1.48 21.07
C ILE A 408 27.23 -2.14 21.41
N ARG A 409 28.32 -1.37 21.36
CA ARG A 409 29.67 -1.83 21.69
C ARG A 409 30.34 -0.86 22.64
N PHE A 410 30.92 -1.39 23.71
CA PHE A 410 31.61 -0.59 24.71
C PHE A 410 33.12 -0.83 24.65
N ARG A 411 33.89 0.19 24.97
CA ARG A 411 35.36 0.09 25.02
C ARG A 411 35.76 -0.68 26.29
N PRO A 412 36.52 -1.78 26.20
CA PRO A 412 36.99 -2.50 27.37
C PRO A 412 37.74 -1.58 28.36
N GLY A 413 37.50 -1.77 29.66
CA GLY A 413 38.16 -1.00 30.74
C GLY A 413 37.79 0.49 30.81
N THR A 414 36.80 0.95 30.03
CA THR A 414 36.22 2.29 30.16
C THR A 414 34.82 2.16 30.76
N PRO A 415 34.57 2.62 32.00
CA PRO A 415 33.23 2.57 32.59
C PRO A 415 32.17 3.22 31.71
N VAL A 416 30.97 2.64 31.70
CA VAL A 416 29.82 3.13 30.94
C VAL A 416 28.99 4.04 31.84
N GLU A 417 28.80 5.30 31.43
CA GLU A 417 27.81 6.16 32.08
C GLU A 417 26.40 5.69 31.70
N LEU A 418 25.63 5.34 32.72
CA LEU A 418 24.18 5.23 32.67
C LEU A 418 23.56 6.47 33.30
N PHE A 419 22.43 6.91 32.76
CA PHE A 419 21.64 8.01 33.32
C PHE A 419 20.14 7.74 33.27
N THR A 420 19.40 8.42 34.14
CA THR A 420 17.93 8.49 34.11
C THR A 420 17.47 9.88 34.58
N GLY A 421 16.22 10.25 34.28
CA GLY A 421 15.71 11.62 34.50
C GLY A 421 16.17 12.64 33.46
N ARG A 422 15.74 13.91 33.63
CA ARG A 422 16.08 15.05 32.75
C ARG A 422 16.46 16.27 33.58
N GLY A 423 17.24 17.19 33.00
CA GLY A 423 17.59 18.45 33.64
C GLY A 423 18.25 18.28 35.01
N THR A 424 17.77 19.03 36.01
CA THR A 424 18.23 19.00 37.40
C THR A 424 17.92 17.69 38.13
N GLU A 425 17.00 16.88 37.62
CA GLU A 425 16.65 15.57 38.20
C GLU A 425 17.48 14.42 37.62
N ARG A 426 18.41 14.70 36.68
CA ARG A 426 19.25 13.67 36.06
C ARG A 426 20.15 13.00 37.11
N ARG A 427 19.99 11.68 37.26
CA ARG A 427 20.89 10.82 38.04
C ARG A 427 21.80 10.07 37.10
N THR A 428 23.08 9.90 37.46
CA THR A 428 24.06 9.12 36.70
C THR A 428 24.67 8.03 37.57
N MET A 429 25.16 6.95 36.96
CA MET A 429 26.02 5.96 37.58
C MET A 429 27.00 5.39 36.55
N GLN A 430 28.14 4.89 37.01
CA GLN A 430 29.13 4.22 36.18
C GLN A 430 29.00 2.70 36.37
N VAL A 431 29.06 1.95 35.27
CA VAL A 431 28.93 0.48 35.27
C VAL A 431 30.04 -0.14 34.42
N ASP A 432 30.54 -1.31 34.81
CA ASP A 432 31.47 -2.06 33.96
C ASP A 432 30.81 -2.49 32.63
N PRO A 433 31.48 -2.27 31.47
CA PRO A 433 31.01 -2.69 30.15
C PRO A 433 30.52 -4.13 30.03
N GLN A 434 31.20 -5.09 30.67
CA GLN A 434 30.89 -6.52 30.56
C GLN A 434 29.67 -6.86 31.41
N THR A 435 29.63 -6.37 32.66
CA THR A 435 28.47 -6.53 33.55
C THR A 435 27.19 -5.95 32.93
N LEU A 436 27.29 -4.75 32.32
CA LEU A 436 26.15 -4.13 31.63
C LEU A 436 25.66 -4.96 30.44
N VAL A 437 26.58 -5.45 29.59
CA VAL A 437 26.24 -6.28 28.43
C VAL A 437 25.57 -7.58 28.85
N GLN A 438 26.07 -8.24 29.90
CA GLN A 438 25.47 -9.47 30.41
C GLN A 438 24.06 -9.23 30.95
N ALA A 439 23.86 -8.18 31.78
CA ALA A 439 22.55 -7.83 32.31
C ALA A 439 21.51 -7.51 31.22
N ILE A 440 21.94 -6.88 30.11
CA ILE A 440 21.10 -6.63 28.92
C ILE A 440 20.70 -7.96 28.24
N ILE A 441 21.65 -8.89 28.07
CA ILE A 441 21.39 -10.21 27.47
C ILE A 441 20.43 -11.01 28.35
N ASP A 442 20.66 -11.06 29.66
CA ASP A 442 19.84 -11.82 30.60
C ASP A 442 18.42 -11.25 30.73
N ALA A 443 18.27 -9.92 30.66
CA ALA A 443 16.97 -9.27 30.58
C ALA A 443 16.25 -9.60 29.27
N GLN A 444 16.94 -9.57 28.14
CA GLN A 444 16.35 -9.92 26.84
C GLN A 444 15.98 -11.39 26.75
N LYS A 445 16.77 -12.29 27.33
CA LYS A 445 16.44 -13.71 27.45
C LYS A 445 15.17 -13.88 28.28
N ARG A 446 15.12 -13.36 29.52
CA ARG A 446 13.92 -13.41 30.38
C ARG A 446 12.67 -12.80 29.72
N ASN A 447 12.80 -11.70 28.98
CA ASN A 447 11.68 -11.12 28.23
C ASN A 447 11.22 -12.03 27.06
N ARG A 448 12.14 -12.74 26.40
CA ARG A 448 11.84 -13.69 25.32
C ARG A 448 11.18 -14.95 25.88
N ASP A 449 11.76 -15.56 26.90
CA ASP A 449 11.22 -16.75 27.59
C ASP A 449 9.80 -16.46 28.14
N ALA A 450 9.52 -15.20 28.54
CA ALA A 450 8.19 -14.73 28.96
C ALA A 450 7.25 -14.32 27.80
N GLU A 451 7.76 -14.08 26.59
CA GLU A 451 6.97 -13.76 25.38
C GLU A 451 6.63 -15.04 24.57
N GLU A 452 7.49 -16.07 24.66
CA GLU A 452 7.33 -17.41 24.06
C GLU A 452 6.24 -18.28 24.71
N SER A 453 5.91 -18.07 26.00
CA SER A 453 4.77 -18.79 26.61
C SER A 453 3.44 -18.28 26.05
N LEU A 454 2.75 -19.11 25.27
CA LEU A 454 1.45 -18.80 24.66
C LEU A 454 0.35 -18.72 25.75
N ASP A 455 -0.49 -17.69 25.70
CA ASP A 455 -1.61 -17.48 26.63
C ASP A 455 -2.94 -17.88 25.97
N THR A 456 -3.81 -18.59 26.69
CA THR A 456 -5.13 -19.05 26.21
C THR A 456 -5.97 -17.88 25.68
N ALA A 457 -5.92 -16.72 26.36
CA ALA A 457 -6.62 -15.51 25.92
C ALA A 457 -6.10 -14.97 24.57
N SER A 458 -4.83 -15.22 24.21
CA SER A 458 -4.28 -14.88 22.89
C SER A 458 -4.88 -15.75 21.78
N VAL A 459 -5.15 -17.02 22.07
CA VAL A 459 -5.75 -17.98 21.13
C VAL A 459 -7.24 -17.69 20.93
N GLU A 460 -7.96 -17.35 22.00
CA GLU A 460 -9.34 -16.85 21.92
C GLU A 460 -9.45 -15.60 21.03
N LEU A 461 -8.58 -14.60 21.27
CA LEU A 461 -8.58 -13.37 20.50
C LEU A 461 -8.21 -13.58 19.02
N ALA A 462 -7.26 -14.47 18.73
CA ALA A 462 -6.96 -14.87 17.36
C ALA A 462 -8.19 -15.51 16.69
N SER A 463 -8.88 -16.41 17.38
CA SER A 463 -10.09 -17.09 16.89
C SER A 463 -11.21 -16.09 16.60
N LYS A 464 -11.49 -15.16 17.52
CA LYS A 464 -12.46 -14.07 17.32
C LYS A 464 -12.10 -13.20 16.12
N THR A 465 -10.82 -12.89 15.93
CA THR A 465 -10.35 -12.08 14.79
C THR A 465 -10.57 -12.79 13.46
N VAL A 466 -10.43 -14.13 13.43
CA VAL A 466 -10.72 -14.97 12.26
C VAL A 466 -12.20 -14.93 11.89
N GLU A 467 -13.09 -15.03 12.87
CA GLU A 467 -14.55 -14.98 12.67
C GLU A 467 -15.02 -13.61 12.15
N GLU A 468 -14.55 -12.52 12.76
CA GLU A 468 -15.02 -11.17 12.45
C GLU A 468 -14.38 -10.56 11.19
N SER A 469 -13.14 -10.93 10.86
CA SER A 469 -12.35 -10.32 9.77
C SER A 469 -11.99 -11.28 8.64
N TRP A 470 -12.75 -12.38 8.46
CA TRP A 470 -12.45 -13.38 7.43
C TRP A 470 -12.24 -12.81 6.01
N PRO A 471 -13.10 -11.91 5.47
CA PRO A 471 -12.91 -11.35 4.12
C PRO A 471 -11.64 -10.49 3.96
N GLN A 472 -11.06 -9.99 5.06
CA GLN A 472 -9.80 -9.26 5.08
C GLN A 472 -8.62 -10.23 5.19
N ILE A 473 -8.77 -11.31 5.97
CA ILE A 473 -7.78 -12.37 6.15
C ILE A 473 -7.58 -13.15 4.85
N GLU A 474 -8.65 -13.52 4.14
CA GLU A 474 -8.58 -14.18 2.83
C GLU A 474 -7.84 -13.34 1.79
N ARG A 475 -8.18 -12.05 1.67
CA ARG A 475 -7.47 -11.10 0.78
C ARG A 475 -5.99 -10.97 1.13
N MET A 476 -5.67 -10.95 2.41
CA MET A 476 -4.29 -10.91 2.91
C MET A 476 -3.52 -12.20 2.59
N GLN A 477 -4.14 -13.37 2.73
CA GLN A 477 -3.54 -14.68 2.36
C GLN A 477 -3.21 -14.75 0.86
N GLY A 478 -4.14 -14.30 0.01
CA GLY A 478 -3.92 -14.19 -1.44
C GLY A 478 -2.71 -13.32 -1.77
N ARG A 479 -2.64 -12.11 -1.19
CA ARG A 479 -1.51 -11.19 -1.40
C ARG A 479 -0.19 -11.69 -0.85
N PHE A 480 -0.16 -12.35 0.31
CA PHE A 480 1.08 -12.93 0.83
C PHE A 480 1.60 -14.04 -0.10
N THR A 481 0.71 -14.85 -0.66
CA THR A 481 1.06 -15.86 -1.67
C THR A 481 1.65 -15.20 -2.93
N GLU A 482 1.08 -14.09 -3.40
CA GLU A 482 1.61 -13.32 -4.54
C GLU A 482 2.98 -12.68 -4.23
N TYR A 483 3.14 -12.03 -3.09
CA TYR A 483 4.41 -11.43 -2.67
C TYR A 483 5.51 -12.47 -2.43
N GLN A 484 5.15 -13.67 -1.94
CA GLN A 484 6.09 -14.80 -1.82
C GLN A 484 6.54 -15.28 -3.20
N ARG A 485 5.61 -15.45 -4.16
CA ARG A 485 5.92 -15.80 -5.56
C ARG A 485 6.80 -14.75 -6.25
N ALA A 486 6.57 -13.47 -5.96
CA ALA A 486 7.33 -12.35 -6.53
C ALA A 486 8.67 -12.07 -5.80
N GLY A 487 8.96 -12.74 -4.68
CA GLY A 487 10.15 -12.48 -3.86
C GLY A 487 10.12 -11.14 -3.10
N THR A 488 8.97 -10.45 -3.06
CA THR A 488 8.78 -9.13 -2.43
C THR A 488 8.20 -9.20 -1.02
N TYR A 489 7.93 -10.41 -0.50
CA TYR A 489 7.35 -10.63 0.83
C TYR A 489 8.20 -10.01 1.95
N LYS A 490 7.63 -9.01 2.65
CA LYS A 490 8.20 -8.33 3.83
C LYS A 490 7.50 -8.84 5.10
N PRO A 491 8.11 -9.72 5.94
CA PRO A 491 7.48 -10.24 7.15
C PRO A 491 7.04 -9.14 8.15
N SER A 492 7.76 -8.03 8.18
CA SER A 492 7.44 -6.86 9.01
C SER A 492 6.15 -6.14 8.57
N VAL A 493 5.82 -6.15 7.28
CA VAL A 493 4.57 -5.58 6.75
C VAL A 493 3.42 -6.53 7.08
N ALA A 494 3.61 -7.83 6.85
CA ALA A 494 2.62 -8.85 7.21
C ALA A 494 2.24 -8.78 8.71
N MET A 495 3.23 -8.72 9.61
CA MET A 495 3.02 -8.57 11.05
C MET A 495 2.31 -7.24 11.44
N LYS A 496 2.46 -6.15 10.66
CA LYS A 496 1.65 -4.92 10.89
C LYS A 496 0.18 -5.16 10.55
N TRP A 497 -0.10 -5.85 9.45
CA TRP A 497 -1.47 -6.13 8.98
C TRP A 497 -2.25 -7.00 9.97
N ALA A 498 -1.66 -8.12 10.42
CA ALA A 498 -2.30 -8.98 11.41
C ALA A 498 -2.57 -8.26 12.74
N ARG A 499 -1.65 -7.37 13.19
CA ARG A 499 -1.88 -6.54 14.37
C ARG A 499 -3.06 -5.60 14.21
N ARG A 500 -3.23 -4.95 13.05
CA ARG A 500 -4.39 -4.09 12.78
C ARG A 500 -5.73 -4.81 12.85
N LEU A 501 -5.80 -6.04 12.34
CA LEU A 501 -7.00 -6.87 12.43
C LEU A 501 -7.30 -7.24 13.89
N VAL A 502 -6.29 -7.69 14.63
CA VAL A 502 -6.41 -8.03 16.06
C VAL A 502 -6.76 -6.82 16.92
N ASP A 503 -6.13 -5.67 16.69
CA ASP A 503 -6.42 -4.44 17.44
C ASP A 503 -7.84 -3.92 17.13
N ARG A 504 -8.35 -4.10 15.90
CA ARG A 504 -9.74 -3.79 15.53
C ARG A 504 -10.74 -4.69 16.26
N THR A 505 -10.56 -6.01 16.21
CA THR A 505 -11.40 -6.98 16.95
C THR A 505 -11.30 -6.80 18.47
N ALA A 506 -10.11 -6.48 18.99
CA ALA A 506 -9.92 -6.20 20.41
C ALA A 506 -10.56 -4.87 20.85
N GLY A 507 -10.65 -3.87 19.96
CA GLY A 507 -11.28 -2.58 20.24
C GLY A 507 -12.79 -2.66 20.48
N ALA A 508 -13.46 -3.70 19.97
CA ALA A 508 -14.86 -3.97 20.29
C ALA A 508 -15.08 -4.48 21.73
N ASP A 509 -14.03 -5.01 22.38
CA ASP A 509 -14.04 -5.51 23.76
C ASP A 509 -13.09 -4.67 24.65
N GLU A 510 -13.30 -3.36 24.75
CA GLU A 510 -12.39 -2.46 25.46
C GLU A 510 -12.04 -2.96 26.88
N GLY A 511 -10.75 -3.00 27.18
CA GLY A 511 -10.21 -3.45 28.48
C GLY A 511 -10.08 -4.96 28.67
N ARG A 512 -10.66 -5.81 27.81
CA ARG A 512 -10.56 -7.29 27.94
C ARG A 512 -9.17 -7.84 27.60
N TRP A 513 -8.46 -7.22 26.66
CA TRP A 513 -7.26 -7.80 26.03
C TRP A 513 -5.98 -6.98 26.28
N THR A 514 -5.00 -7.62 26.94
CA THR A 514 -3.68 -7.02 27.20
C THR A 514 -2.86 -6.82 25.91
N SER A 515 -1.90 -5.90 25.92
CA SER A 515 -0.98 -5.71 24.79
C SER A 515 -0.04 -6.90 24.55
N ARG A 516 0.06 -7.85 25.48
CA ARG A 516 0.75 -9.14 25.26
C ARG A 516 -0.14 -10.05 24.42
N GLN A 517 -1.38 -10.26 24.85
CA GLN A 517 -2.34 -11.12 24.18
C GLN A 517 -2.58 -10.69 22.72
N ARG A 518 -2.75 -9.38 22.49
CA ARG A 518 -2.88 -8.81 21.14
C ARG A 518 -1.67 -9.10 20.23
N ARG A 519 -0.44 -9.09 20.76
CA ARG A 519 0.76 -9.42 19.98
C ARG A 519 0.89 -10.90 19.68
N GLN A 520 0.55 -11.76 20.63
CA GLN A 520 0.56 -13.21 20.44
C GLN A 520 -0.53 -13.65 19.46
N ALA A 521 -1.74 -13.11 19.58
CA ALA A 521 -2.83 -13.34 18.63
C ALA A 521 -2.43 -12.96 17.18
N ALA A 522 -1.80 -11.79 16.99
CA ALA A 522 -1.30 -11.38 15.68
C ALA A 522 -0.15 -12.27 15.16
N GLY A 523 0.65 -12.85 16.07
CA GLY A 523 1.67 -13.84 15.74
C GLY A 523 1.06 -15.14 15.21
N LEU A 524 0.05 -15.69 15.92
CA LEU A 524 -0.70 -16.88 15.50
C LEU A 524 -1.33 -16.70 14.11
N LEU A 525 -1.95 -15.53 13.85
CA LEU A 525 -2.49 -15.24 12.51
C LEU A 525 -1.41 -15.34 11.43
N ILE A 526 -0.24 -14.74 11.64
CA ILE A 526 0.85 -14.76 10.64
C ILE A 526 1.48 -16.13 10.47
N GLN A 527 1.63 -16.89 11.55
CA GLN A 527 2.14 -18.26 11.51
C GLN A 527 1.28 -19.16 10.60
N GLU A 528 -0.04 -19.03 10.71
CA GLU A 528 -0.98 -19.76 9.87
C GLU A 528 -1.07 -19.23 8.43
N LEU A 529 -1.02 -17.89 8.24
CA LEU A 529 -1.18 -17.26 6.93
C LEU A 529 0.06 -17.32 6.04
N ALA A 530 1.26 -17.28 6.61
CA ALA A 530 2.51 -17.26 5.86
C ALA A 530 3.10 -18.66 5.60
N GLY A 531 2.59 -19.69 6.29
CA GLY A 531 3.13 -21.05 6.29
C GLY A 531 4.22 -21.24 7.33
N ALA A 532 4.33 -22.47 7.85
CA ALA A 532 5.17 -22.81 8.99
C ALA A 532 6.69 -22.68 8.71
N GLN A 533 7.23 -21.50 8.98
CA GLN A 533 8.62 -21.30 9.41
C GLN A 533 8.66 -20.26 10.52
N GLU A 534 8.73 -20.73 11.76
CA GLU A 534 9.37 -19.91 12.79
C GLU A 534 10.83 -19.64 12.38
N PRO A 535 11.36 -18.44 12.62
CA PRO A 535 12.79 -18.18 12.52
C PRO A 535 13.50 -18.76 13.76
N THR A 536 13.49 -20.10 13.89
CA THR A 536 14.35 -20.79 14.85
C THR A 536 15.79 -20.42 14.52
N GLN A 537 16.46 -19.74 15.45
CA GLN A 537 17.88 -19.40 15.32
C GLN A 537 18.72 -20.67 15.46
N ASP A 538 18.86 -21.45 14.39
CA ASP A 538 19.89 -22.49 14.32
C ASP A 538 21.26 -21.79 14.24
N ARG A 539 21.80 -21.49 15.43
CA ARG A 539 23.02 -20.70 15.62
C ARG A 539 24.08 -21.48 16.40
N ASP A 540 24.06 -22.81 16.29
CA ASP A 540 25.09 -23.71 16.83
C ASP A 540 25.67 -24.63 15.75
N LYS A 541 26.08 -24.06 14.62
CA LYS A 541 27.05 -24.70 13.71
C LYS A 541 28.20 -23.75 13.38
N THR A 542 29.34 -24.03 14.00
CA THR A 542 30.64 -23.44 13.65
C THR A 542 30.99 -23.84 12.20
N PRO A 543 31.18 -22.90 11.26
CA PRO A 543 31.58 -23.24 9.91
C PRO A 543 33.08 -23.56 9.89
N THR A 544 33.43 -24.84 9.76
CA THR A 544 34.79 -25.23 9.39
C THR A 544 35.09 -24.70 7.99
N GLN A 545 36.19 -23.96 7.81
CA GLN A 545 36.57 -23.41 6.51
C GLN A 545 36.91 -24.54 5.52
N PRO A 546 36.49 -24.45 4.24
CA PRO A 546 37.10 -25.25 3.19
C PRO A 546 38.49 -24.69 2.90
N THR A 547 39.50 -25.57 2.95
CA THR A 547 40.86 -25.27 2.51
C THR A 547 40.90 -25.25 0.98
N VAL A 548 41.65 -24.31 0.41
CA VAL A 548 41.98 -24.31 -1.03
C VAL A 548 43.18 -25.22 -1.25
N GLU A 549 43.04 -26.24 -2.09
CA GLU A 549 44.16 -26.86 -2.80
C GLU A 549 43.84 -26.95 -4.30
N GLN A 550 44.90 -26.99 -5.10
CA GLN A 550 44.90 -26.68 -6.53
C GLN A 550 45.06 -27.92 -7.43
N ASP A 551 44.41 -27.84 -8.59
CA ASP A 551 44.86 -28.27 -9.94
C ASP A 551 45.16 -29.75 -10.29
N ALA A 552 44.90 -30.03 -11.58
CA ALA A 552 45.11 -31.26 -12.38
C ALA A 552 44.16 -32.46 -12.07
N GLU A 553 43.66 -33.22 -13.06
CA GLU A 553 44.07 -33.38 -14.47
C GLU A 553 42.85 -33.59 -15.43
N ALA A 554 43.07 -33.49 -16.75
CA ALA A 554 42.03 -33.48 -17.79
C ALA A 554 41.33 -34.86 -18.02
N THR A 555 40.18 -34.99 -18.69
CA THR A 555 40.06 -34.98 -20.18
C THR A 555 38.58 -35.10 -20.62
N GLY A 556 38.17 -34.45 -21.73
CA GLY A 556 37.01 -34.88 -22.55
C GLY A 556 35.93 -33.81 -22.86
N THR A 557 35.87 -33.34 -24.10
CA THR A 557 34.93 -32.32 -24.63
C THR A 557 33.58 -32.92 -25.13
N PRO A 558 32.52 -32.09 -25.35
CA PRO A 558 31.11 -32.52 -25.41
C PRO A 558 30.56 -32.73 -26.84
N ARG A 559 29.26 -33.07 -26.95
CA ARG A 559 28.51 -33.06 -28.22
C ARG A 559 27.02 -32.69 -28.07
N GLU A 560 26.56 -31.79 -28.93
CA GLU A 560 25.14 -31.45 -29.18
C GLU A 560 24.45 -32.48 -30.08
N THR A 561 23.11 -32.53 -30.08
CA THR A 561 22.28 -32.85 -31.27
C THR A 561 20.83 -32.38 -31.11
N GLU A 562 20.31 -31.62 -32.08
CA GLU A 562 18.88 -31.60 -32.47
C GLU A 562 18.67 -32.47 -33.76
N PRO A 563 17.63 -32.30 -34.63
CA PRO A 563 16.54 -33.29 -34.74
C PRO A 563 16.31 -33.83 -36.19
N THR A 564 15.35 -34.75 -36.43
CA THR A 564 14.91 -35.09 -37.82
C THR A 564 13.53 -35.79 -37.97
N LYS A 565 12.65 -35.18 -38.79
CA LYS A 565 11.68 -35.65 -39.85
C LYS A 565 11.07 -37.10 -39.88
N GLU A 566 9.74 -37.29 -40.12
CA GLU A 566 8.97 -37.57 -41.39
C GLU A 566 9.14 -39.03 -41.98
N THR A 567 8.21 -39.74 -42.69
CA THR A 567 6.87 -39.47 -43.30
C THR A 567 6.02 -40.75 -43.61
N GLU A 568 4.67 -40.63 -43.65
CA GLU A 568 3.66 -41.21 -44.61
C GLU A 568 3.18 -42.70 -44.74
N GLN A 569 1.99 -42.82 -45.40
CA GLN A 569 1.16 -43.97 -45.87
C GLN A 569 0.22 -44.66 -44.84
N GLY A 570 -1.08 -44.95 -45.08
CA GLY A 570 -2.04 -44.57 -46.15
C GLY A 570 -2.92 -45.73 -46.69
N ARG A 571 -4.28 -45.69 -46.55
CA ARG A 571 -5.32 -46.32 -47.43
C ARG A 571 -6.78 -46.21 -46.92
N ASP A 572 -7.72 -46.28 -47.86
CA ASP A 572 -9.17 -46.02 -47.77
C ASP A 572 -10.08 -47.27 -47.66
N HIS A 573 -11.32 -47.14 -47.14
CA HIS A 573 -12.60 -47.32 -47.88
C HIS A 573 -13.88 -47.46 -47.00
N ASP A 574 -15.04 -47.26 -47.63
CA ASP A 574 -16.39 -47.03 -47.06
C ASP A 574 -17.34 -48.26 -46.93
N GLU A 575 -18.47 -47.98 -46.27
CA GLU A 575 -19.86 -48.44 -46.53
C GLU A 575 -20.54 -49.63 -45.79
N ALA A 576 -21.58 -49.25 -45.02
CA ALA A 576 -22.93 -49.83 -44.85
C ALA A 576 -23.20 -51.29 -44.36
N GLY A 577 -24.03 -51.42 -43.31
CA GLY A 577 -24.84 -52.64 -43.06
C GLY A 577 -25.32 -52.89 -41.60
N SER A 578 -26.61 -52.66 -41.32
CA SER A 578 -27.37 -53.18 -40.15
C SER A 578 -28.12 -54.49 -40.55
N PRO A 579 -28.66 -55.38 -39.66
CA PRO A 579 -29.14 -55.11 -38.29
C PRO A 579 -29.06 -56.24 -37.20
N ALA A 580 -29.55 -55.89 -35.99
CA ALA A 580 -30.28 -56.70 -34.99
C ALA A 580 -29.61 -57.83 -34.17
N ALA A 581 -29.43 -57.59 -32.86
CA ALA A 581 -29.99 -58.39 -31.74
C ALA A 581 -29.68 -57.76 -30.35
N ASP A 582 -30.64 -57.86 -29.42
CA ASP A 582 -30.57 -57.53 -27.97
C ASP A 582 -31.08 -58.81 -27.21
N PRO A 583 -30.80 -59.11 -25.92
CA PRO A 583 -30.35 -58.18 -24.88
C PRO A 583 -29.27 -58.64 -23.87
N GLY A 584 -28.68 -57.64 -23.20
CA GLY A 584 -28.51 -57.71 -21.73
C GLY A 584 -27.10 -57.64 -21.13
N ALA A 585 -26.63 -56.43 -20.81
CA ALA A 585 -25.82 -56.14 -19.61
C ALA A 585 -25.74 -54.62 -19.35
N LYS A 586 -25.74 -54.19 -18.08
CA LYS A 586 -25.53 -52.78 -17.71
C LYS A 586 -24.06 -52.38 -17.89
N ALA A 587 -23.80 -51.29 -18.59
CA ALA A 587 -22.54 -50.53 -18.57
C ALA A 587 -22.84 -49.02 -18.74
N GLU A 588 -21.89 -48.17 -18.37
CA GLU A 588 -22.03 -46.71 -18.23
C GLU A 588 -22.16 -45.95 -19.57
N PRO A 589 -22.83 -44.78 -19.61
CA PRO A 589 -22.70 -43.83 -20.70
C PRO A 589 -21.49 -42.89 -20.52
N PRO A 590 -20.73 -42.57 -21.57
CA PRO A 590 -19.56 -41.69 -21.51
C PRO A 590 -19.93 -40.19 -21.54
N GLU A 591 -18.89 -39.36 -21.44
CA GLU A 591 -18.92 -37.91 -21.31
C GLU A 591 -19.80 -37.19 -22.33
N THR A 592 -20.64 -36.27 -21.84
CA THR A 592 -21.12 -35.13 -22.63
C THR A 592 -20.44 -33.86 -22.11
N THR A 593 -19.80 -33.15 -23.04
CA THR A 593 -19.12 -31.87 -22.84
C THR A 593 -19.98 -30.89 -22.03
N ARG A 594 -19.56 -30.59 -20.79
CA ARG A 594 -20.13 -29.49 -20.01
C ARG A 594 -19.29 -28.23 -20.18
N ARG A 595 -20.00 -27.12 -20.32
CA ARG A 595 -19.48 -25.75 -20.34
C ARG A 595 -18.61 -25.48 -19.10
N ASP A 596 -17.53 -24.73 -19.29
CA ASP A 596 -16.76 -24.13 -18.20
C ASP A 596 -17.53 -22.94 -17.59
N ASP A 597 -18.49 -23.25 -16.71
CA ASP A 597 -19.14 -22.26 -15.84
C ASP A 597 -18.20 -21.90 -14.65
N PRO A 598 -18.25 -20.65 -14.14
CA PRO A 598 -17.21 -20.07 -13.27
C PRO A 598 -17.18 -20.56 -11.80
N GLU A 599 -17.83 -21.68 -11.46
CA GLU A 599 -18.02 -22.13 -10.07
C GLU A 599 -16.76 -22.77 -9.43
N ARG A 600 -15.72 -23.10 -10.19
CA ARG A 600 -14.48 -23.74 -9.68
C ARG A 600 -13.57 -22.85 -8.80
N ARG A 601 -14.04 -21.69 -8.34
CA ARG A 601 -13.35 -20.87 -7.31
C ARG A 601 -13.99 -20.93 -5.92
N HIS A 602 -15.09 -21.66 -5.73
CA HIS A 602 -15.74 -21.82 -4.42
C HIS A 602 -15.28 -23.05 -3.59
N THR A 603 -14.30 -23.81 -4.07
CA THR A 603 -13.47 -24.69 -3.23
C THR A 603 -12.31 -23.86 -2.62
N ASP A 604 -12.26 -23.59 -1.32
CA ASP A 604 -13.13 -24.04 -0.24
C ASP A 604 -13.03 -23.05 0.94
N LEU A 605 -13.86 -22.01 0.91
CA LEU A 605 -13.89 -20.94 1.91
C LEU A 605 -14.12 -21.51 3.31
N LYS A 606 -15.02 -22.49 3.40
CA LYS A 606 -15.46 -23.08 4.66
C LYS A 606 -14.40 -24.03 5.23
N SER A 607 -13.79 -24.93 4.46
CA SER A 607 -12.72 -25.77 5.03
C SER A 607 -11.42 -25.02 5.28
N THR A 608 -11.18 -23.88 4.65
CA THR A 608 -10.03 -23.03 4.99
C THR A 608 -10.25 -22.33 6.32
N LEU A 609 -11.46 -21.81 6.56
CA LEU A 609 -11.91 -21.31 7.86
C LEU A 609 -11.91 -22.42 8.93
N ASP A 610 -12.51 -23.58 8.66
CA ASP A 610 -12.57 -24.73 9.59
C ASP A 610 -11.16 -25.26 9.93
N ARG A 611 -10.23 -25.32 8.96
CA ARG A 611 -8.81 -25.68 9.23
C ARG A 611 -8.13 -24.67 10.15
N PHE A 612 -8.38 -23.38 9.94
CA PHE A 612 -7.85 -22.31 10.78
C PHE A 612 -8.39 -22.42 12.22
N HIS A 613 -9.70 -22.67 12.37
CA HIS A 613 -10.34 -22.93 13.66
C HIS A 613 -9.82 -24.20 14.34
N THR A 614 -9.65 -25.30 13.60
CA THR A 614 -9.11 -26.54 14.16
C THR A 614 -7.71 -26.32 14.72
N ARG A 615 -6.80 -25.66 13.99
CA ARG A 615 -5.45 -25.39 14.49
C ARG A 615 -5.41 -24.43 15.68
N LEU A 616 -6.25 -23.39 15.69
CA LEU A 616 -6.37 -22.53 16.87
C LEU A 616 -6.94 -23.30 18.07
N ARG A 617 -7.89 -24.22 17.85
CA ARG A 617 -8.44 -25.09 18.91
C ARG A 617 -7.42 -26.11 19.41
N GLU A 618 -6.60 -26.71 18.55
CA GLU A 618 -5.48 -27.58 18.91
C GLU A 618 -4.46 -26.85 19.81
N ASN A 619 -4.14 -25.59 19.51
CA ASN A 619 -3.30 -24.75 20.37
C ASN A 619 -3.96 -24.45 21.74
N LEU A 620 -5.29 -24.25 21.78
CA LEU A 620 -6.05 -24.04 23.01
C LEU A 620 -6.04 -25.30 23.90
N ASP A 621 -6.29 -26.48 23.30
CA ASP A 621 -6.33 -27.77 24.00
C ASP A 621 -4.95 -28.20 24.49
N GLY A 622 -3.89 -27.90 23.74
CA GLY A 622 -2.49 -28.07 24.17
C GLY A 622 -2.11 -27.22 25.39
N LEU A 623 -2.67 -26.01 25.51
CA LEU A 623 -2.48 -25.16 26.70
C LEU A 623 -3.29 -25.67 27.90
N ASN A 624 -4.53 -26.10 27.68
CA ASN A 624 -5.40 -26.58 28.76
C ASN A 624 -4.98 -27.94 29.35
N THR A 625 -4.16 -28.71 28.63
CA THR A 625 -3.62 -30.01 29.09
C THR A 625 -2.26 -29.91 29.79
N ALA A 626 -1.60 -28.76 29.75
CA ALA A 626 -0.34 -28.53 30.45
C ALA A 626 -0.57 -28.27 31.95
N THR A 627 -0.27 -29.25 32.80
CA THR A 627 -0.38 -29.10 34.27
C THR A 627 0.50 -27.93 34.77
N PRO A 628 -0.03 -26.96 35.53
CA PRO A 628 0.76 -25.83 36.00
C PRO A 628 1.83 -26.27 37.01
N ALA A 629 3.08 -25.86 36.77
CA ALA A 629 4.16 -26.00 37.72
C ALA A 629 3.92 -25.10 38.97
N PRO A 630 4.30 -25.53 40.19
CA PRO A 630 3.94 -24.80 41.40
C PRO A 630 4.85 -23.60 41.69
N GLY A 631 4.23 -22.43 41.93
CA GLY A 631 4.86 -21.20 42.46
C GLY A 631 5.08 -20.11 41.40
N ILE A 632 4.91 -18.81 41.68
CA ILE A 632 4.64 -18.12 42.96
C ILE A 632 3.52 -17.09 42.72
N ASP A 633 2.45 -17.16 43.52
CA ASP A 633 1.40 -16.13 43.55
C ASP A 633 1.89 -14.88 44.31
N ARG A 634 1.75 -13.70 43.70
CA ARG A 634 1.87 -12.42 44.39
C ARG A 634 1.05 -11.31 43.72
N ASN A 635 0.14 -10.75 44.52
CA ASN A 635 -0.58 -9.48 44.36
C ASN A 635 -1.90 -9.47 43.57
N HIS A 636 -2.90 -10.19 44.09
CA HIS A 636 -4.26 -9.65 44.10
C HIS A 636 -4.35 -8.44 45.06
N GLY A 637 -4.29 -7.23 44.51
CA GLY A 637 -4.63 -6.00 45.23
C GLY A 637 -6.15 -5.86 45.36
N GLN A 638 -6.69 -5.99 46.59
CA GLN A 638 -8.12 -5.87 46.85
C GLN A 638 -8.66 -4.47 46.51
N ARG A 639 -9.76 -4.42 45.74
CA ARG A 639 -10.70 -3.30 45.83
C ARG A 639 -11.25 -3.24 47.26
N LYS A 640 -11.03 -2.13 47.95
CA LYS A 640 -11.92 -1.68 49.03
C LYS A 640 -12.62 -0.40 48.57
N THR A 641 -13.93 -0.40 48.69
CA THR A 641 -14.82 0.74 48.47
C THR A 641 -14.62 1.80 49.54
N LEU A 642 -14.29 3.02 49.11
CA LEU A 642 -14.98 4.27 49.44
C LEU A 642 -14.59 5.34 48.43
#